data_AF-A0A1A8BNE8-F1
#
_entry.id   AF-A0A1A8BNE8-F1
#
_cell.length_a   1.000
_cell.length_b   1.000
_cell.length_c   1.000
_cell.angle_alpha   90.00
_cell.angle_beta   90.00
_cell.angle_gamma   90.00
#
_symmetry.space_group_name_H-M   'P 1'
#
loop_
_entity.id
_entity.type
_entity.pdbx_description
1 polymer ?
#
loop_
_entity_poly.entity_id
_entity_poly.type
_entity_poly.pdbx_seq_one_letter_code
_entity_poly.pdbx_strand_id
1 'polypeptide(L)'
;EEEDEEDVFGASFLPSDSDSSSDIIFDNGDESVDGMSQGEPSKRQGADTTESSDSERHLSIAHYLYIQMEYCEKSTLRDTIDQSLYLDRNRLWRLFREILDGLAYIHEQGMIHRDLKPVNIFLDSQDHVKIGDFGLATDHPANVAAGKFELEEIGSAAMPKLDSAGNMTGMVGTALYVSPEVQGNTKATYNQKVDLFSLGIILFEMSYRPFTTGAERISVLSQLRTEPVSFPDDFLAYQQGTQKKVIEWLLKHDPALRPTAQELLKSELLPPPQMEESELHEVLQHTMANVNGKAYRTMVGQLFAQNLSPVMDYTYDIDLYKGSFSFSSAKLQQHVYEAITRIFKKHGAVRLHTPLLLPRNRKLYDGCELACFMDHSGMLVTLPFDLRMAFARFVARNNITQLKRYCIERVFRPRKLDRAHPRELLECAFDIITPVTNSLLPDAETIYTISEIIQEFPALQERNYNIYLNHTSLLKAILLHSGTPEDKLSQASNILCDAVNEKLSLDEVKTKFCNLSLSTINVLTLYKYIENGKGNLQELAPLLTSLTKQKTAVTQLAKQGVKDLEELSALLRRLGVKLRVVVNLGLVYKVQHHSGVIFQFVAFIKKRKRTVPDIVAAGGRYDHLILEFRGPASTVAVPNAVGVSVALDKICAAIASMEEPLTVSSCDVLVFPVGHSSLSKAISVVQKLWSTGVSADIAYDVSQSQETLVEHCRLAGITCLALVSDKEGNYVKVKSFEKDRQSEKRIPESDLVDHIIQKCRTRFFDERNIREISENMTLQNPKGSQVNNTGSLEQHGSSGTTNMNVYVIGPDKVSASTRRRYETQIQTRLQNLGSNLQNKSNDIEVLAVDLSKETLINFLSLEFESEEQFNSSVKTLLSRLPKQRYLKSICDEIHHFKITKRVAVVVLYSYRDDYYKILL
;
A
#
# COMPACT_ATOMS: atom_id res chain seq x y z
N GLU A 1 -11.88 -10.69 75.22
CA GLU A 1 -11.46 -9.70 76.22
C GLU A 1 -10.88 -8.53 75.44
N GLU A 2 -11.48 -7.37 75.24
CA GLU A 2 -12.76 -6.66 75.56
C GLU A 2 -12.71 -5.38 74.66
N GLU A 3 -13.76 -5.07 73.88
CA GLU A 3 -14.65 -3.86 73.96
C GLU A 3 -13.98 -2.56 73.42
N ASP A 4 -14.58 -1.75 72.52
CA ASP A 4 -15.81 -0.94 72.66
C ASP A 4 -16.52 -0.60 71.32
N GLU A 5 -17.87 -0.59 71.37
CA GLU A 5 -18.91 0.34 70.85
C GLU A 5 -18.79 0.97 69.42
N GLU A 6 -19.81 1.11 68.55
CA GLU A 6 -21.26 1.26 68.70
C GLU A 6 -21.96 1.01 67.33
N ASP A 7 -23.24 0.67 67.37
CA ASP A 7 -24.12 0.23 66.26
C ASP A 7 -25.26 1.26 66.02
N VAL A 8 -26.07 1.06 64.97
CA VAL A 8 -27.48 1.52 64.77
C VAL A 8 -27.81 2.61 63.70
N PHE A 9 -28.67 2.14 62.78
CA PHE A 9 -29.54 2.75 61.75
C PHE A 9 -30.22 4.11 62.00
N GLY A 10 -30.58 4.82 60.90
CA GLY A 10 -31.77 5.70 60.87
C GLY A 10 -31.98 6.69 59.69
N ALA A 11 -32.90 6.32 58.78
CA ALA A 11 -33.99 7.11 58.17
C ALA A 11 -33.80 8.40 57.30
N SER A 12 -34.56 8.36 56.19
CA SER A 12 -35.20 9.40 55.35
C SER A 12 -35.30 10.85 55.84
N PHE A 13 -35.06 11.81 54.93
CA PHE A 13 -35.75 13.12 54.90
C PHE A 13 -35.90 13.63 53.45
N LEU A 14 -37.15 13.64 52.96
CA LEU A 14 -37.63 14.46 51.83
C LEU A 14 -37.92 15.89 52.34
N PRO A 15 -37.75 16.93 51.51
CA PRO A 15 -38.45 18.20 51.68
C PRO A 15 -39.83 18.17 51.02
N SER A 16 -40.75 18.87 51.66
CA SER A 16 -42.20 18.95 51.49
C SER A 16 -42.70 19.71 50.25
N ASP A 17 -43.78 19.19 49.68
CA ASP A 17 -44.96 19.80 49.04
C ASP A 17 -44.87 21.26 48.58
N SER A 18 -44.87 21.44 47.26
CA SER A 18 -45.47 22.60 46.59
C SER A 18 -46.36 22.10 45.45
N ASP A 19 -47.59 21.70 45.80
CA ASP A 19 -48.62 21.38 44.82
C ASP A 19 -49.02 22.66 44.05
N SER A 20 -48.69 22.68 42.76
CA SER A 20 -49.26 23.60 41.78
C SER A 20 -49.98 22.75 40.74
N SER A 21 -51.09 22.11 41.13
CA SER A 21 -51.99 21.46 40.18
C SER A 21 -52.94 22.50 39.61
N SER A 22 -52.84 22.77 38.31
CA SER A 22 -53.88 23.45 37.55
C SER A 22 -54.75 22.39 36.90
N ASP A 23 -56.02 22.32 37.32
CA ASP A 23 -56.97 21.28 36.90
C ASP A 23 -57.58 21.62 35.53
N ILE A 24 -57.63 20.63 34.63
CA ILE A 24 -58.35 20.69 33.35
C ILE A 24 -59.49 19.66 33.41
N ILE A 25 -60.74 20.12 33.28
CA ILE A 25 -61.94 19.27 33.28
C ILE A 25 -62.31 18.95 31.82
N PHE A 26 -62.28 17.67 31.45
CA PHE A 26 -62.73 17.18 30.15
C PHE A 26 -64.19 16.71 30.24
N ASP A 27 -65.02 17.10 29.27
CA ASP A 27 -66.41 16.66 29.11
C ASP A 27 -66.44 15.42 28.19
N ASN A 28 -66.93 14.28 28.70
CA ASN A 28 -66.90 13.00 27.98
C ASN A 28 -68.30 12.63 27.50
N GLY A 29 -68.51 12.67 26.18
CA GLY A 29 -69.58 11.95 25.48
C GLY A 29 -69.15 10.51 25.19
N ASP A 30 -70.03 9.56 25.52
CA ASP A 30 -69.90 8.12 25.34
C ASP A 30 -69.63 7.67 23.89
N GLU A 31 -68.80 6.62 23.71
CA GLU A 31 -69.10 5.54 22.74
C GLU A 31 -68.28 4.26 23.03
N SER A 32 -69.00 3.13 23.03
CA SER A 32 -68.62 1.76 23.39
C SER A 32 -68.02 0.94 22.24
N VAL A 33 -67.05 0.04 22.52
CA VAL A 33 -66.65 -1.05 21.60
C VAL A 33 -66.31 -2.37 22.34
N ASP A 34 -66.93 -3.46 21.87
CA ASP A 34 -66.81 -4.88 22.22
C ASP A 34 -65.45 -5.55 21.94
N GLY A 35 -65.17 -6.70 22.60
CA GLY A 35 -64.27 -7.73 22.04
C GLY A 35 -63.66 -8.76 23.01
N MET A 36 -64.21 -9.99 23.03
CA MET A 36 -63.84 -11.22 23.75
C MET A 36 -62.35 -11.69 23.62
N SER A 37 -61.71 -12.47 24.51
CA SER A 37 -62.02 -13.89 24.85
C SER A 37 -60.96 -14.59 25.75
N GLN A 38 -61.39 -15.66 26.46
CA GLN A 38 -60.68 -16.79 27.15
C GLN A 38 -60.05 -16.48 28.54
N GLY A 39 -60.39 -17.08 29.69
CA GLY A 39 -60.90 -18.42 30.08
C GLY A 39 -59.70 -19.34 30.42
N GLU A 40 -59.29 -19.65 31.66
CA GLU A 40 -59.97 -20.43 32.71
C GLU A 40 -59.18 -20.41 34.08
N PRO A 41 -59.69 -21.01 35.20
CA PRO A 41 -59.63 -20.42 36.54
C PRO A 41 -58.76 -21.15 37.59
N SER A 42 -58.58 -20.53 38.77
CA SER A 42 -58.29 -21.25 40.03
C SER A 42 -58.81 -20.52 41.28
N LYS A 43 -59.39 -21.30 42.18
CA LYS A 43 -60.24 -20.98 43.35
C LYS A 43 -59.50 -20.45 44.58
N ARG A 44 -60.20 -19.64 45.40
CA ARG A 44 -60.46 -19.75 46.88
C ARG A 44 -61.19 -18.46 47.36
N GLN A 45 -62.50 -18.49 47.65
CA GLN A 45 -63.16 -18.53 48.99
C GLN A 45 -62.67 -17.44 49.99
N GLY A 46 -63.51 -16.58 50.61
CA GLY A 46 -64.97 -16.49 50.67
C GLY A 46 -65.48 -15.24 51.46
N ALA A 47 -66.83 -15.12 51.53
CA ALA A 47 -67.74 -14.48 52.52
C ALA A 47 -67.29 -13.24 53.34
N ASP A 48 -68.08 -12.20 53.63
CA ASP A 48 -69.54 -12.05 53.71
C ASP A 48 -69.94 -10.55 53.72
N THR A 49 -71.20 -10.32 53.33
CA THR A 49 -72.12 -9.17 53.42
C THR A 49 -71.85 -7.95 54.33
N THR A 50 -72.20 -6.74 53.84
CA THR A 50 -73.30 -5.90 54.38
C THR A 50 -73.67 -4.74 53.43
N GLU A 51 -74.97 -4.61 53.14
CA GLU A 51 -75.59 -3.46 52.48
C GLU A 51 -75.75 -2.28 53.44
N SER A 52 -75.53 -1.05 52.95
CA SER A 52 -76.23 0.14 53.43
C SER A 52 -76.37 1.17 52.32
N SER A 53 -77.61 1.44 51.93
CA SER A 53 -78.02 2.54 51.06
C SER A 53 -77.73 3.89 51.73
N ASP A 54 -77.03 4.80 51.06
CA ASP A 54 -77.11 6.22 51.40
C ASP A 54 -76.80 7.15 50.20
N SER A 55 -77.85 7.84 49.75
CA SER A 55 -77.86 9.23 49.24
C SER A 55 -76.83 9.64 48.17
N GLU A 56 -77.26 9.69 46.91
CA GLU A 56 -76.55 10.28 45.76
C GLU A 56 -76.11 11.73 46.04
N ARG A 57 -74.82 11.91 46.32
CA ARG A 57 -74.10 13.18 46.10
C ARG A 57 -73.50 13.11 44.70
N HIS A 58 -73.82 14.07 43.85
CA HIS A 58 -73.14 14.28 42.57
C HIS A 58 -71.63 14.49 42.85
N LEU A 59 -70.85 13.43 42.71
CA LEU A 59 -69.38 13.47 42.77
C LEU A 59 -68.91 14.08 41.44
N SER A 60 -68.33 15.27 41.47
CA SER A 60 -67.52 15.76 40.35
C SER A 60 -66.32 14.83 40.22
N ILE A 61 -66.33 13.97 39.19
CA ILE A 61 -65.20 13.10 38.90
C ILE A 61 -64.04 13.99 38.43
N ALA A 62 -63.02 14.13 39.27
CA ALA A 62 -61.75 14.73 38.87
C ALA A 62 -61.06 13.72 37.93
N HIS A 63 -60.93 14.10 36.65
CA HIS A 63 -60.18 13.32 35.69
C HIS A 63 -58.71 13.69 35.81
N TYR A 64 -57.85 12.72 36.11
CA TYR A 64 -56.41 12.90 36.13
C TYR A 64 -55.81 12.42 34.81
N LEU A 65 -55.16 13.33 34.06
CA LEU A 65 -54.39 12.99 32.88
C LEU A 65 -52.93 12.76 33.27
N TYR A 66 -52.48 11.51 33.16
CA TYR A 66 -51.07 11.15 33.34
C TYR A 66 -50.38 11.12 31.98
N ILE A 67 -49.38 12.00 31.79
CA ILE A 67 -48.55 12.03 30.58
C ILE A 67 -47.18 11.44 30.92
N GLN A 68 -46.86 10.28 30.34
CA GLN A 68 -45.52 9.69 30.43
C GLN A 68 -44.64 10.25 29.31
N MET A 69 -43.48 10.81 29.67
CA MET A 69 -42.52 11.39 28.74
C MET A 69 -41.12 10.81 28.98
N GLU A 70 -40.22 11.01 28.02
CA GLU A 70 -38.81 10.68 28.14
C GLU A 70 -38.12 11.51 29.23
N TYR A 71 -37.22 10.90 30.01
CA TYR A 71 -36.40 11.60 31.00
C TYR A 71 -35.09 12.11 30.36
N CYS A 72 -34.88 13.43 30.39
CA CYS A 72 -33.67 14.07 29.86
C CYS A 72 -32.58 14.18 30.95
N GLU A 73 -31.59 13.30 30.91
CA GLU A 73 -30.59 13.13 31.98
C GLU A 73 -29.60 14.30 32.13
N LYS A 74 -29.34 15.09 31.08
CA LYS A 74 -28.29 16.12 31.03
C LYS A 74 -28.76 17.55 31.36
N SER A 75 -29.84 17.68 32.13
CA SER A 75 -30.40 18.96 32.62
C SER A 75 -30.98 19.87 31.51
N THR A 76 -31.35 21.11 31.85
CA THR A 76 -31.98 22.06 30.91
C THR A 76 -30.95 22.91 30.17
N LEU A 77 -31.38 23.60 29.11
CA LEU A 77 -30.56 24.61 28.44
C LEU A 77 -30.18 25.73 29.42
N ARG A 78 -31.03 26.05 30.41
CA ARG A 78 -30.70 27.03 31.46
C ARG A 78 -29.45 26.62 32.22
N ASP A 79 -29.40 25.39 32.69
CA ASP A 79 -28.26 24.84 33.43
C ASP A 79 -26.99 24.89 32.58
N THR A 80 -27.12 24.59 31.29
CA THR A 80 -26.00 24.64 30.33
C THR A 80 -25.49 26.06 30.09
N ILE A 81 -26.39 27.04 30.00
CA ILE A 81 -26.02 28.47 29.90
C ILE A 81 -25.25 28.90 31.14
N ASP A 82 -25.74 28.54 32.34
CA ASP A 82 -25.11 28.88 33.62
C ASP A 82 -23.73 28.20 33.79
N GLN A 83 -23.52 27.04 33.17
CA GLN A 83 -22.23 26.35 33.05
C GLN A 83 -21.30 26.94 31.97
N SER A 84 -21.49 28.20 31.59
CA SER A 84 -20.60 28.95 30.68
C SER A 84 -20.57 28.44 29.23
N LEU A 85 -21.72 28.05 28.66
CA LEU A 85 -21.86 27.66 27.24
C LEU A 85 -21.23 28.65 26.25
N TYR A 86 -21.24 29.95 26.57
CA TYR A 86 -20.69 31.01 25.71
C TYR A 86 -19.19 30.83 25.35
N LEU A 87 -18.45 30.01 26.11
CA LEU A 87 -17.05 29.67 25.83
C LEU A 87 -16.90 28.60 24.74
N ASP A 88 -17.90 27.72 24.54
CA ASP A 88 -17.89 26.65 23.53
C ASP A 88 -18.79 26.99 22.35
N ARG A 89 -18.20 27.66 21.35
CA ARG A 89 -18.93 28.13 20.17
C ARG A 89 -19.48 27.00 19.29
N ASN A 90 -18.80 25.85 19.25
CA ASN A 90 -19.23 24.73 18.40
C ASN A 90 -20.46 24.09 19.00
N ARG A 91 -20.44 23.83 20.31
CA ARG A 91 -21.60 23.31 21.04
C ARG A 91 -22.76 24.29 21.02
N LEU A 92 -22.51 25.59 21.24
CA LEU A 92 -23.53 26.64 21.16
C LEU A 92 -24.28 26.63 19.82
N TRP A 93 -23.55 26.66 18.70
CA TRP A 93 -24.18 26.68 17.37
C TRP A 93 -24.87 25.37 17.01
N ARG A 94 -24.34 24.22 17.46
CA ARG A 94 -25.01 22.92 17.31
C ARG A 94 -26.35 22.92 18.03
N LEU A 95 -26.37 23.27 19.32
CA LEU A 95 -27.61 23.35 20.13
C LEU A 95 -28.59 24.37 19.55
N PHE A 96 -28.11 25.54 19.13
CA PHE A 96 -28.96 26.56 18.51
C PHE A 96 -29.62 26.05 17.21
N ARG A 97 -28.87 25.31 16.38
CA ARG A 97 -29.39 24.71 15.16
C ARG A 97 -30.43 23.64 15.46
N GLU A 98 -30.19 22.77 16.43
CA GLU A 98 -31.15 21.73 16.84
C GLU A 98 -32.45 22.34 17.41
N ILE A 99 -32.37 23.41 18.21
CA ILE A 99 -33.57 24.17 18.67
C ILE A 99 -34.34 24.71 17.46
N LEU A 100 -33.62 25.26 16.48
CA LEU A 100 -34.22 25.85 15.28
C LEU A 100 -34.86 24.80 14.35
N ASP A 101 -34.24 23.63 14.20
CA ASP A 101 -34.79 22.48 13.48
C ASP A 101 -36.06 21.96 14.18
N GLY A 102 -36.05 21.88 15.52
CA GLY A 102 -37.22 21.52 16.32
C GLY A 102 -38.38 22.51 16.16
N LEU A 103 -38.10 23.81 16.18
CA LEU A 103 -39.11 24.86 15.94
C LEU A 103 -39.64 24.83 14.50
N ALA A 104 -38.79 24.59 13.51
CA ALA A 104 -39.22 24.45 12.12
C ALA A 104 -40.23 23.31 11.97
N TYR A 105 -39.99 22.19 12.64
CA TYR A 105 -40.92 21.06 12.68
C TYR A 105 -42.24 21.42 13.39
N ILE A 106 -42.18 22.02 14.60
CA ILE A 106 -43.38 22.44 15.34
C ILE A 106 -44.25 23.38 14.49
N HIS A 107 -43.63 24.34 13.80
CA HIS A 107 -44.32 25.31 12.94
C HIS A 107 -44.88 24.68 11.66
N GLU A 108 -44.20 23.68 11.09
CA GLU A 108 -44.71 22.90 9.95
C GLU A 108 -45.97 22.10 10.30
N GLN A 109 -46.06 21.61 11.55
CA GLN A 109 -47.27 20.97 12.06
C GLN A 109 -48.40 21.96 12.39
N GLY A 110 -48.22 23.26 12.12
CA GLY A 110 -49.22 24.31 12.37
C GLY A 110 -49.34 24.73 13.84
N MET A 111 -48.42 24.30 14.68
CA MET A 111 -48.39 24.60 16.12
C MET A 111 -47.48 25.79 16.43
N ILE A 112 -47.77 26.50 17.51
CA ILE A 112 -46.93 27.59 18.06
C ILE A 112 -46.66 27.27 19.53
N HIS A 113 -45.40 27.31 19.96
CA HIS A 113 -45.00 26.91 21.31
C HIS A 113 -45.40 27.91 22.41
N ARG A 114 -45.15 29.21 22.17
CA ARG A 114 -45.54 30.38 23.00
C ARG A 114 -44.87 30.52 24.38
N ASP A 115 -44.41 29.44 24.99
CA ASP A 115 -43.62 29.48 26.23
C ASP A 115 -42.17 28.99 26.05
N LEU A 116 -41.55 29.38 24.94
CA LEU A 116 -40.16 28.99 24.66
C LEU A 116 -39.20 29.78 25.56
N LYS A 117 -38.51 29.07 26.46
CA LYS A 117 -37.51 29.60 27.40
C LYS A 117 -36.46 28.52 27.73
N PRO A 118 -35.26 28.87 28.22
CA PRO A 118 -34.19 27.90 28.45
C PRO A 118 -34.52 26.76 29.41
N VAL A 119 -35.47 26.95 30.33
CA VAL A 119 -35.92 25.87 31.25
C VAL A 119 -36.87 24.87 30.59
N ASN A 120 -37.47 25.22 29.44
CA ASN A 120 -38.37 24.36 28.66
C ASN A 120 -37.63 23.67 27.48
N ILE A 121 -36.31 23.83 27.41
CA ILE A 121 -35.44 23.17 26.44
C ILE A 121 -34.53 22.23 27.22
N PHE A 122 -34.63 20.94 26.95
CA PHE A 122 -33.95 19.88 27.67
C PHE A 122 -32.81 19.27 26.84
N LEU A 123 -31.82 18.68 27.52
CA LEU A 123 -30.73 17.94 26.88
C LEU A 123 -30.79 16.46 27.26
N ASP A 124 -30.81 15.59 26.25
CA ASP A 124 -30.79 14.14 26.45
C ASP A 124 -29.38 13.63 26.83
N SER A 125 -29.25 12.32 27.07
CA SER A 125 -27.98 11.72 27.51
C SER A 125 -26.82 11.91 26.49
N GLN A 126 -27.14 12.16 25.22
CA GLN A 126 -26.20 12.37 24.11
C GLN A 126 -25.88 13.85 23.87
N ASP A 127 -26.45 14.78 24.67
CA ASP A 127 -26.30 16.24 24.51
C ASP A 127 -27.11 16.81 23.32
N HIS A 128 -28.19 16.15 22.89
CA HIS A 128 -29.13 16.68 21.90
C HIS A 128 -30.30 17.43 22.53
N VAL A 129 -30.79 18.42 21.81
CA VAL A 129 -31.91 19.27 22.21
C VAL A 129 -33.25 18.55 22.10
N LYS A 130 -34.07 18.67 23.15
CA LYS A 130 -35.49 18.31 23.17
C LYS A 130 -36.30 19.52 23.63
N ILE A 131 -37.29 19.94 22.84
CA ILE A 131 -38.21 21.03 23.22
C ILE A 131 -39.41 20.41 23.94
N GLY A 132 -39.74 20.91 25.13
CA GLY A 132 -40.84 20.40 25.96
C GLY A 132 -41.69 21.51 26.58
N ASP A 133 -42.69 21.11 27.36
CA ASP A 133 -43.67 21.99 28.02
C ASP A 133 -44.51 22.86 27.05
N PHE A 134 -45.43 22.18 26.37
CA PHE A 134 -46.41 22.77 25.45
C PHE A 134 -47.67 23.32 26.15
N GLY A 135 -47.63 23.59 27.46
CA GLY A 135 -48.80 23.96 28.26
C GLY A 135 -49.55 25.23 27.82
N LEU A 136 -48.95 26.05 26.95
CA LEU A 136 -49.55 27.25 26.34
C LEU A 136 -49.60 27.18 24.80
N ALA A 137 -49.27 26.03 24.21
CA ALA A 137 -49.24 25.87 22.77
C ALA A 137 -50.65 25.94 22.17
N THR A 138 -50.77 26.44 20.95
CA THR A 138 -52.07 26.47 20.26
C THR A 138 -51.91 26.39 18.75
N ASP A 139 -53.01 26.03 18.09
CA ASP A 139 -53.14 25.98 16.64
C ASP A 139 -53.07 27.36 16.00
N HIS A 140 -52.50 27.43 14.81
CA HIS A 140 -52.49 28.66 14.02
C HIS A 140 -53.92 29.22 13.86
N PRO A 141 -54.18 30.52 14.11
CA PRO A 141 -55.53 31.10 13.93
C PRO A 141 -56.07 31.05 12.49
N ALA A 142 -55.26 30.61 11.53
CA ALA A 142 -55.69 30.37 10.15
C ALA A 142 -56.47 29.05 10.00
N ASN A 143 -56.24 28.07 10.89
CA ASN A 143 -56.96 26.79 10.87
C ASN A 143 -58.35 26.89 11.50
N VAL A 144 -58.59 27.87 12.37
CA VAL A 144 -59.93 28.15 12.94
C VAL A 144 -60.86 28.81 11.92
N ALA A 145 -60.33 29.42 10.85
CA ALA A 145 -61.14 30.04 9.79
C ALA A 145 -61.58 29.05 8.68
N ALA A 146 -61.03 27.84 8.64
CA ALA A 146 -61.35 26.83 7.63
C ALA A 146 -62.39 25.79 8.08
N GLY A 147 -62.86 25.85 9.33
CA GLY A 147 -63.86 24.94 9.89
C GLY A 147 -65.02 25.69 10.55
N LYS A 148 -65.92 26.30 9.76
CA LYS A 148 -67.26 26.69 10.21
C LYS A 148 -68.31 25.91 9.43
N PHE A 149 -68.92 24.93 10.10
CA PHE A 149 -70.35 24.66 9.97
C PHE A 149 -70.94 24.64 11.39
N GLU A 150 -71.66 25.73 11.66
CA GLU A 150 -72.85 25.92 12.52
C GLU A 150 -73.04 25.05 13.77
N LEU A 151 -73.00 25.70 14.95
CA LEU A 151 -74.13 25.74 15.88
C LEU A 151 -73.99 26.95 16.84
N GLU A 152 -75.15 27.45 17.25
CA GLU A 152 -75.48 28.82 17.61
C GLU A 152 -75.10 29.27 19.03
N GLU A 153 -75.23 30.59 19.22
CA GLU A 153 -75.06 31.41 20.43
C GLU A 153 -75.66 30.84 21.71
N ILE A 154 -74.86 30.80 22.79
CA ILE A 154 -75.31 31.27 24.11
C ILE A 154 -74.17 32.12 24.71
N GLY A 155 -74.45 33.42 24.85
CA GLY A 155 -73.54 34.37 25.45
C GLY A 155 -73.57 34.35 26.97
N SER A 156 -72.39 34.38 27.58
CA SER A 156 -72.13 35.14 28.81
C SER A 156 -70.63 35.28 29.02
N ALA A 157 -70.18 36.53 29.04
CA ALA A 157 -68.81 36.94 29.29
C ALA A 157 -68.34 36.46 30.67
N ALA A 158 -67.21 35.74 30.70
CA ALA A 158 -66.42 35.56 31.92
C ALA A 158 -65.01 36.07 31.64
N MET A 159 -64.69 37.22 32.20
CA MET A 159 -63.33 37.73 32.32
C MET A 159 -62.48 36.72 33.11
N PRO A 160 -61.19 36.50 32.78
CA PRO A 160 -60.30 35.82 33.70
C PRO A 160 -60.10 36.74 34.90
N LYS A 161 -60.55 36.30 36.07
CA LYS A 161 -60.22 36.94 37.35
C LYS A 161 -58.73 36.80 37.60
N LEU A 162 -58.13 37.91 38.01
CA LEU A 162 -56.76 38.01 38.48
C LEU A 162 -56.69 37.40 39.89
N ASP A 163 -56.15 36.19 40.01
CA ASP A 163 -55.83 35.62 41.32
C ASP A 163 -54.55 36.28 41.84
N SER A 164 -54.77 37.27 42.72
CA SER A 164 -53.74 37.90 43.53
C SER A 164 -53.51 37.10 44.80
N ALA A 165 -52.48 36.25 44.82
CA ALA A 165 -51.65 35.96 46.00
C ALA A 165 -50.59 34.91 45.67
N GLY A 166 -49.31 35.32 45.62
CA GLY A 166 -48.17 34.42 45.83
C GLY A 166 -47.59 33.71 44.60
N ASN A 167 -47.01 34.45 43.64
CA ASN A 167 -45.88 34.01 42.79
C ASN A 167 -45.34 35.15 41.89
N MET A 168 -45.04 36.31 42.49
CA MET A 168 -44.62 37.51 41.75
C MET A 168 -43.23 37.39 41.08
N THR A 169 -42.39 36.41 41.42
CA THR A 169 -41.06 36.23 40.80
C THR A 169 -41.06 35.26 39.61
N GLY A 170 -41.95 34.25 39.59
CA GLY A 170 -42.04 33.27 38.49
C GLY A 170 -42.67 33.84 37.22
N MET A 171 -43.72 34.66 37.36
CA MET A 171 -44.37 35.33 36.21
C MET A 171 -43.47 36.40 35.56
N VAL A 172 -42.60 37.04 36.34
CA VAL A 172 -41.65 38.05 35.84
C VAL A 172 -40.55 37.41 34.97
N GLY A 173 -40.15 36.17 35.27
CA GLY A 173 -39.12 35.44 34.52
C GLY A 173 -39.55 35.04 33.10
N THR A 174 -40.79 34.58 32.94
CA THR A 174 -41.36 34.20 31.63
C THR A 174 -41.62 35.41 30.74
N ALA A 175 -42.03 36.55 31.32
CA ALA A 175 -42.33 37.79 30.59
C ALA A 175 -41.16 38.35 29.76
N LEU A 176 -39.91 37.96 30.08
CA LEU A 176 -38.70 38.42 29.40
C LEU A 176 -38.49 37.80 28.01
N TYR A 177 -39.15 36.67 27.71
CA TYR A 177 -39.05 35.99 26.41
C TYR A 177 -40.21 36.30 25.47
N VAL A 178 -41.36 36.71 26.03
CA VAL A 178 -42.60 36.96 25.29
C VAL A 178 -42.42 38.10 24.29
N SER A 179 -42.84 37.91 23.04
CA SER A 179 -42.72 38.92 21.98
C SER A 179 -43.60 40.17 22.23
N PRO A 180 -43.21 41.36 21.75
CA PRO A 180 -43.94 42.60 21.97
C PRO A 180 -45.41 42.55 21.52
N GLU A 181 -45.68 41.86 20.40
CA GLU A 181 -47.01 41.69 19.83
C GLU A 181 -47.96 40.84 20.69
N VAL A 182 -47.45 40.07 21.66
CA VAL A 182 -48.26 39.28 22.60
C VAL A 182 -48.57 40.08 23.88
N GLN A 183 -47.76 41.10 24.22
CA GLN A 183 -47.97 41.97 25.40
C GLN A 183 -48.85 43.21 25.13
N GLY A 184 -49.00 43.62 23.86
CA GLY A 184 -49.80 44.79 23.48
C GLY A 184 -51.32 44.51 23.49
N ASN A 185 -52.10 45.43 24.06
CA ASN A 185 -53.57 45.32 24.22
C ASN A 185 -54.36 45.55 22.91
N THR A 186 -53.79 45.17 21.77
CA THR A 186 -54.39 45.31 20.43
C THR A 186 -54.65 43.93 19.85
N LYS A 187 -55.85 43.71 19.28
CA LYS A 187 -56.28 42.48 18.57
C LYS A 187 -55.41 42.16 17.34
N ALA A 188 -54.12 41.95 17.51
CA ALA A 188 -53.22 41.46 16.48
C ALA A 188 -53.27 39.93 16.52
N THR A 189 -53.72 39.30 15.44
CA THR A 189 -53.51 37.87 15.19
C THR A 189 -52.00 37.62 15.11
N TYR A 190 -51.46 36.97 16.13
CA TYR A 190 -50.05 36.61 16.22
C TYR A 190 -49.82 35.24 15.54
N ASN A 191 -48.62 35.05 14.99
CA ASN A 191 -48.25 33.89 14.18
C ASN A 191 -47.02 33.18 14.79
N GLN A 192 -46.50 32.16 14.11
CA GLN A 192 -45.37 31.36 14.58
C GLN A 192 -44.07 32.15 14.83
N LYS A 193 -43.97 33.41 14.35
CA LYS A 193 -42.80 34.27 14.57
C LYS A 193 -42.61 34.67 16.03
N VAL A 194 -43.62 34.52 16.89
CA VAL A 194 -43.49 34.81 18.34
C VAL A 194 -42.40 33.94 18.98
N ASP A 195 -42.30 32.66 18.61
CA ASP A 195 -41.27 31.74 19.13
C ASP A 195 -39.87 32.15 18.65
N LEU A 196 -39.76 32.78 17.48
CA LEU A 196 -38.49 33.28 16.94
C LEU A 196 -37.99 34.51 17.72
N PHE A 197 -38.90 35.32 18.28
CA PHE A 197 -38.50 36.41 19.18
C PHE A 197 -37.92 35.84 20.48
N SER A 198 -38.62 34.87 21.08
CA SER A 198 -38.14 34.14 22.26
C SER A 198 -36.76 33.51 22.00
N LEU A 199 -36.59 32.88 20.83
CA LEU A 199 -35.33 32.31 20.39
C LEU A 199 -34.20 33.36 20.27
N GLY A 200 -34.51 34.59 19.88
CA GLY A 200 -33.55 35.69 19.84
C GLY A 200 -33.00 36.07 21.21
N ILE A 201 -33.86 36.08 22.23
CA ILE A 201 -33.46 36.30 23.63
C ILE A 201 -32.65 35.10 24.15
N ILE A 202 -33.05 33.87 23.81
CA ILE A 202 -32.32 32.65 24.18
C ILE A 202 -30.92 32.63 23.56
N LEU A 203 -30.77 32.97 22.28
CA LEU A 203 -29.48 33.02 21.61
C LEU A 203 -28.55 34.06 22.23
N PHE A 204 -29.09 35.21 22.67
CA PHE A 204 -28.30 36.19 23.41
C PHE A 204 -27.79 35.58 24.72
N GLU A 205 -28.65 34.95 25.52
CA GLU A 205 -28.24 34.32 26.78
C GLU A 205 -27.24 33.18 26.57
N MET A 206 -27.37 32.37 25.51
CA MET A 206 -26.38 31.36 25.15
C MET A 206 -25.02 31.97 24.78
N SER A 207 -25.03 33.18 24.22
CA SER A 207 -23.85 33.86 23.69
C SER A 207 -23.18 34.81 24.70
N TYR A 208 -23.81 35.05 25.85
CA TYR A 208 -23.32 35.98 26.86
C TYR A 208 -22.88 35.23 28.12
N ARG A 209 -21.98 35.84 28.89
CA ARG A 209 -21.57 35.31 30.19
C ARG A 209 -22.79 35.18 31.13
N PRO A 210 -22.81 34.21 32.05
CA PRO A 210 -23.86 34.12 33.07
C PRO A 210 -24.00 35.43 33.85
N PHE A 211 -25.25 35.78 34.20
CA PHE A 211 -25.55 36.95 35.00
C PHE A 211 -25.24 36.69 36.48
N THR A 212 -24.70 37.70 37.16
CA THR A 212 -24.34 37.57 38.58
C THR A 212 -25.55 37.70 39.50
N THR A 213 -26.56 38.48 39.09
CA THR A 213 -27.79 38.71 39.86
C THR A 213 -29.02 38.69 38.98
N GLY A 214 -30.18 38.34 39.54
CA GLY A 214 -31.46 38.41 38.83
C GLY A 214 -31.81 39.83 38.37
N ALA A 215 -31.42 40.86 39.12
CA ALA A 215 -31.65 42.27 38.75
C ALA A 215 -30.83 42.69 37.52
N GLU A 216 -29.56 42.27 37.44
CA GLU A 216 -28.71 42.46 36.24
C GLU A 216 -29.38 41.82 35.02
N ARG A 217 -29.79 40.56 35.16
CA ARG A 217 -30.46 39.79 34.11
C ARG A 217 -31.74 40.48 33.61
N ILE A 218 -32.62 40.90 34.51
CA ILE A 218 -33.86 41.60 34.14
C ILE A 218 -33.55 42.90 33.41
N SER A 219 -32.58 43.69 33.90
CA SER A 219 -32.18 44.97 33.29
C SER A 219 -31.66 44.77 31.86
N VAL A 220 -30.72 43.84 31.67
CA VAL A 220 -30.10 43.57 30.36
C VAL A 220 -31.12 43.01 29.36
N LEU A 221 -31.91 42.02 29.76
CA LEU A 221 -32.91 41.44 28.86
C LEU A 221 -34.03 42.44 28.53
N SER A 222 -34.39 43.34 29.46
CA SER A 222 -35.34 44.43 29.18
C SER A 222 -34.80 45.43 28.17
N GLN A 223 -33.50 45.75 28.20
CA GLN A 223 -32.86 46.63 27.22
C GLN A 223 -32.75 45.99 25.83
N LEU A 224 -32.54 44.67 25.74
CA LEU A 224 -32.54 43.97 24.46
C LEU A 224 -33.92 43.99 23.77
N ARG A 225 -34.99 44.16 24.54
CA ARG A 225 -36.37 44.21 24.04
C ARG A 225 -36.79 45.59 23.54
N THR A 226 -35.95 46.63 23.63
CA THR A 226 -36.29 47.98 23.12
C THR A 226 -36.07 48.07 21.61
N GLU A 227 -36.70 49.07 20.96
CA GLU A 227 -36.41 49.43 19.57
C GLU A 227 -35.74 50.83 19.52
N PRO A 228 -34.46 50.94 19.07
CA PRO A 228 -33.57 49.89 18.58
C PRO A 228 -33.07 48.95 19.70
N VAL A 229 -32.64 47.73 19.31
CA VAL A 229 -32.09 46.72 20.23
C VAL A 229 -30.79 47.25 20.83
N SER A 230 -30.72 47.31 22.16
CA SER A 230 -29.54 47.78 22.90
C SER A 230 -28.81 46.59 23.53
N PHE A 231 -27.57 46.34 23.09
CA PHE A 231 -26.70 45.31 23.64
C PHE A 231 -25.81 45.89 24.76
N PRO A 232 -25.43 45.10 25.79
CA PRO A 232 -24.42 45.50 26.76
C PRO A 232 -23.06 45.82 26.10
N ASP A 233 -22.34 46.82 26.62
CA ASP A 233 -21.05 47.25 26.05
C ASP A 233 -19.99 46.14 26.03
N ASP A 234 -20.01 45.25 27.03
CA ASP A 234 -19.09 44.11 27.16
C ASP A 234 -19.43 42.94 26.22
N PHE A 235 -20.63 42.94 25.60
CA PHE A 235 -20.99 41.98 24.55
C PHE A 235 -20.13 42.20 23.28
N LEU A 236 -19.72 43.45 23.03
CA LEU A 236 -19.01 43.87 21.81
C LEU A 236 -17.51 43.55 21.83
N ALA A 237 -16.92 43.24 23.00
CA ALA A 237 -15.48 43.09 23.16
C ALA A 237 -14.92 41.73 22.65
N TYR A 238 -15.77 40.72 22.42
CA TYR A 238 -15.33 39.34 22.11
C TYR A 238 -15.99 38.68 20.89
N GLN A 239 -17.05 39.24 20.27
CA GLN A 239 -17.83 38.53 19.25
C GLN A 239 -18.08 39.39 18.00
N GLN A 240 -17.30 39.19 16.93
CA GLN A 240 -17.55 39.81 15.63
C GLN A 240 -18.75 39.16 14.90
N GLY A 241 -19.77 39.97 14.64
CA GLY A 241 -20.61 39.91 13.44
C GLY A 241 -21.85 39.02 13.50
N THR A 242 -21.67 37.70 13.41
CA THR A 242 -22.76 36.81 12.97
C THR A 242 -23.84 36.59 14.05
N GLN A 243 -23.46 36.34 15.31
CA GLN A 243 -24.42 36.17 16.42
C GLN A 243 -25.27 37.43 16.61
N LYS A 244 -24.63 38.61 16.65
CA LYS A 244 -25.33 39.90 16.72
C LYS A 244 -26.33 40.08 15.58
N LYS A 245 -25.93 39.81 14.34
CA LYS A 245 -26.82 39.90 13.17
C LYS A 245 -28.04 38.98 13.27
N VAL A 246 -27.83 37.74 13.74
CA VAL A 246 -28.93 36.77 13.94
C VAL A 246 -29.86 37.23 15.06
N ILE A 247 -29.32 37.70 16.19
CA ILE A 247 -30.12 38.24 17.31
C ILE A 247 -30.92 39.47 16.87
N GLU A 248 -30.31 40.44 16.18
CA GLU A 248 -30.99 41.62 15.65
C GLU A 248 -32.10 41.27 14.63
N TRP A 249 -31.93 40.19 13.88
CA TRP A 249 -32.93 39.72 12.92
C TRP A 249 -34.11 39.02 13.63
N LEU A 250 -33.83 38.23 14.67
CA LEU A 250 -34.83 37.57 15.50
C LEU A 250 -35.63 38.56 16.38
N LEU A 251 -35.00 39.64 16.85
CA LEU A 251 -35.62 40.64 17.73
C LEU A 251 -36.26 41.82 16.99
N LYS A 252 -36.52 41.71 15.68
CA LYS A 252 -37.35 42.69 14.97
C LYS A 252 -38.75 42.73 15.57
N HIS A 253 -39.20 43.93 15.94
CA HIS A 253 -40.50 44.13 16.58
C HIS A 253 -41.66 43.87 15.62
N ASP A 254 -41.51 44.24 14.36
CA ASP A 254 -42.44 43.84 13.29
C ASP A 254 -42.24 42.35 12.93
N PRO A 255 -43.24 41.48 13.16
CA PRO A 255 -43.15 40.04 12.83
C PRO A 255 -42.94 39.77 11.33
N ALA A 256 -43.33 40.70 10.44
CA ALA A 256 -43.13 40.58 9.00
C ALA A 256 -41.65 40.69 8.60
N LEU A 257 -40.83 41.39 9.39
CA LEU A 257 -39.39 41.57 9.16
C LEU A 257 -38.52 40.51 9.85
N ARG A 258 -39.12 39.71 10.74
CA ARG A 258 -38.46 38.59 11.46
C ARG A 258 -38.37 37.36 10.53
N PRO A 259 -37.33 36.50 10.57
CA PRO A 259 -37.29 35.29 9.74
C PRO A 259 -38.25 34.21 10.21
N THR A 260 -38.65 33.30 9.33
CA THR A 260 -39.15 31.97 9.71
C THR A 260 -38.00 31.06 10.13
N ALA A 261 -38.29 29.97 10.86
CA ALA A 261 -37.28 28.99 11.22
C ALA A 261 -36.56 28.40 9.98
N GLN A 262 -37.32 28.09 8.91
CA GLN A 262 -36.77 27.59 7.64
C GLN A 262 -35.93 28.62 6.87
N GLU A 263 -36.32 29.90 6.88
CA GLU A 263 -35.51 30.97 6.27
C GLU A 263 -34.18 31.15 7.01
N LEU A 264 -34.20 31.06 8.34
CA LEU A 264 -32.98 31.16 9.13
C LEU A 264 -32.06 29.95 8.93
N LEU A 265 -32.60 28.72 8.88
CA LEU A 265 -31.85 27.48 8.59
C LEU A 265 -31.12 27.49 7.25
N LYS A 266 -31.69 28.19 6.25
CA LYS A 266 -31.11 28.33 4.90
C LYS A 266 -30.16 29.52 4.76
N SER A 267 -30.02 30.35 5.80
CA SER A 267 -29.20 31.56 5.74
C SER A 267 -27.71 31.25 5.83
N GLU A 268 -26.88 32.05 5.14
CA GLU A 268 -25.41 32.01 5.26
C GLU A 268 -24.90 32.50 6.64
N LEU A 269 -25.81 32.98 7.50
CA LEU A 269 -25.50 33.41 8.86
C LEU A 269 -25.35 32.22 9.83
N LEU A 270 -25.73 31.00 9.42
CA LEU A 270 -25.49 29.79 10.21
C LEU A 270 -24.29 29.00 9.67
N PRO A 271 -23.48 28.37 10.54
CA PRO A 271 -22.47 27.41 10.08
C PRO A 271 -23.15 26.23 9.36
N PRO A 272 -22.47 25.58 8.39
CA PRO A 272 -23.03 24.46 7.64
C PRO A 272 -23.44 23.28 8.54
N PRO A 273 -24.43 22.47 8.16
CA PRO A 273 -24.87 21.33 8.95
C PRO A 273 -23.71 20.36 9.15
N GLN A 274 -23.41 20.03 10.40
CA GLN A 274 -22.50 18.94 10.73
C GLN A 274 -23.34 17.66 10.67
N MET A 275 -23.31 16.97 9.53
CA MET A 275 -23.90 15.65 9.40
C MET A 275 -23.13 14.69 10.32
N GLU A 276 -23.84 13.93 11.13
CA GLU A 276 -23.19 13.00 12.05
C GLU A 276 -22.47 11.89 11.28
N GLU A 277 -21.32 11.47 11.78
CA GLU A 277 -20.50 10.42 11.16
C GLU A 277 -21.27 9.09 11.04
N SER A 278 -22.22 8.84 11.96
CA SER A 278 -23.17 7.73 11.98
C SER A 278 -24.08 7.72 10.75
N GLU A 279 -24.75 8.84 10.45
CA GLU A 279 -25.66 8.96 9.31
C GLU A 279 -24.92 8.81 7.97
N LEU A 280 -23.72 9.38 7.86
CA LEU A 280 -22.87 9.20 6.68
C LEU A 280 -22.51 7.71 6.48
N HIS A 281 -22.17 7.03 7.56
CA HIS A 281 -21.81 5.62 7.52
C HIS A 281 -22.98 4.75 7.04
N GLU A 282 -24.19 5.02 7.51
CA GLU A 282 -25.40 4.31 7.10
C GLU A 282 -25.72 4.53 5.61
N VAL A 283 -25.62 5.77 5.12
CA VAL A 283 -25.82 6.10 3.70
C VAL A 283 -24.79 5.37 2.82
N LEU A 284 -23.52 5.35 3.24
CA LEU A 284 -22.47 4.62 2.53
C LEU A 284 -22.74 3.11 2.54
N GLN A 285 -23.10 2.54 3.69
CA GLN A 285 -23.39 1.12 3.82
C GLN A 285 -24.57 0.70 2.94
N HIS A 286 -25.66 1.46 2.95
CA HIS A 286 -26.82 1.21 2.10
C HIS A 286 -26.49 1.36 0.61
N THR A 287 -25.70 2.37 0.25
CA THR A 287 -25.23 2.58 -1.13
C THR A 287 -24.35 1.43 -1.61
N MET A 288 -23.46 0.92 -0.75
CA MET A 288 -22.58 -0.21 -1.06
C MET A 288 -23.32 -1.55 -1.12
N ALA A 289 -24.43 -1.71 -0.38
CA ALA A 289 -25.26 -2.92 -0.43
C ALA A 289 -25.98 -3.07 -1.78
N ASN A 290 -26.37 -1.96 -2.42
CA ASN A 290 -27.05 -1.97 -3.71
C ASN A 290 -26.13 -1.49 -4.86
N VAL A 291 -25.22 -2.37 -5.28
CA VAL A 291 -24.26 -2.13 -6.39
C VAL A 291 -24.95 -1.78 -7.71
N ASN A 292 -26.18 -2.26 -7.93
CA ASN A 292 -26.97 -1.95 -9.13
C ASN A 292 -27.82 -0.68 -8.98
N GLY A 293 -27.71 0.03 -7.85
CA GLY A 293 -28.45 1.26 -7.58
C GLY A 293 -27.91 2.48 -8.33
N LYS A 294 -28.77 3.48 -8.54
CA LYS A 294 -28.36 4.78 -9.12
C LYS A 294 -27.35 5.50 -8.23
N ALA A 295 -27.53 5.44 -6.91
CA ALA A 295 -26.62 6.04 -5.93
C ALA A 295 -25.20 5.46 -6.07
N TYR A 296 -25.06 4.13 -6.11
CA TYR A 296 -23.76 3.47 -6.29
C TYR A 296 -23.07 3.89 -7.59
N ARG A 297 -23.78 3.84 -8.73
CA ARG A 297 -23.22 4.27 -10.01
C ARG A 297 -22.79 5.74 -10.01
N THR A 298 -23.57 6.60 -9.36
CA THR A 298 -23.22 8.02 -9.23
C THR A 298 -21.96 8.20 -8.40
N MET A 299 -21.85 7.50 -7.26
CA MET A 299 -20.67 7.50 -6.41
C MET A 299 -19.42 7.02 -7.18
N VAL A 300 -19.49 5.86 -7.85
CA VAL A 300 -18.38 5.35 -8.67
C VAL A 300 -18.02 6.36 -9.78
N GLY A 301 -19.01 6.93 -10.47
CA GLY A 301 -18.77 7.99 -11.47
C GLY A 301 -18.00 9.18 -10.91
N GLN A 302 -18.34 9.65 -9.70
CA GLN A 302 -17.61 10.75 -9.03
C GLN A 302 -16.19 10.34 -8.61
N LEU A 303 -15.98 9.08 -8.19
CA LEU A 303 -14.63 8.57 -7.90
C LEU A 303 -13.72 8.59 -9.14
N PHE A 304 -14.26 8.24 -10.32
CA PHE A 304 -13.51 8.27 -11.57
C PHE A 304 -13.37 9.68 -12.18
N ALA A 305 -14.18 10.65 -11.74
CA ALA A 305 -14.10 12.04 -12.17
C ALA A 305 -13.05 12.88 -11.39
N GLN A 306 -12.32 12.27 -10.45
CA GLN A 306 -11.30 12.96 -9.68
C GLN A 306 -10.14 13.44 -10.56
N ASN A 307 -9.71 14.69 -10.37
CA ASN A 307 -8.58 15.25 -11.08
C ASN A 307 -7.25 14.80 -10.45
N LEU A 308 -6.30 14.38 -11.29
CA LEU A 308 -4.94 14.06 -10.88
C LEU A 308 -4.11 15.35 -10.82
N SER A 309 -3.36 15.54 -9.73
CA SER A 309 -2.43 16.68 -9.65
C SER A 309 -1.16 16.40 -10.47
N PRO A 310 -0.53 17.42 -11.10
CA PRO A 310 0.69 17.22 -11.89
C PRO A 310 1.85 16.59 -11.11
N VAL A 311 1.92 16.84 -9.79
CA VAL A 311 2.93 16.23 -8.92
C VAL A 311 2.68 14.74 -8.73
N MET A 312 1.42 14.34 -8.56
CA MET A 312 1.06 12.93 -8.44
C MET A 312 1.35 12.18 -9.75
N ASP A 313 1.03 12.77 -10.89
CA ASP A 313 1.33 12.21 -12.21
C ASP A 313 2.85 11.97 -12.38
N TYR A 314 3.66 13.01 -12.13
CA TYR A 314 5.13 12.91 -12.24
C TYR A 314 5.76 11.90 -11.26
N THR A 315 5.20 11.75 -10.06
CA THR A 315 5.77 10.86 -9.02
C THR A 315 5.26 9.43 -9.10
N TYR A 316 4.20 9.15 -9.87
CA TYR A 316 3.56 7.84 -9.93
C TYR A 316 4.51 6.75 -10.42
N ASP A 317 5.27 7.02 -11.48
CA ASP A 317 6.15 6.06 -12.16
C ASP A 317 7.64 6.45 -12.14
N ILE A 318 8.01 7.47 -11.37
CA ILE A 318 9.39 7.99 -11.25
C ILE A 318 10.44 6.91 -10.97
N ASP A 319 10.06 5.88 -10.23
CA ASP A 319 10.94 4.76 -9.87
C ASP A 319 11.29 3.85 -11.04
N LEU A 320 10.45 3.80 -12.10
CA LEU A 320 10.78 3.06 -13.33
C LEU A 320 11.96 3.71 -14.06
N TYR A 321 12.15 5.02 -13.89
CA TYR A 321 13.21 5.80 -14.55
C TYR A 321 14.42 6.10 -13.65
N LYS A 322 14.47 5.57 -12.41
CA LYS A 322 15.61 5.76 -11.50
C LYS A 322 16.92 5.14 -12.00
N GLY A 323 16.86 4.21 -12.97
CA GLY A 323 18.02 3.74 -13.73
C GLY A 323 18.13 4.47 -15.06
N SER A 324 19.34 4.86 -15.47
CA SER A 324 19.56 5.35 -16.84
C SER A 324 19.13 4.26 -17.83
N PHE A 325 18.34 4.63 -18.84
CA PHE A 325 18.04 3.72 -19.94
C PHE A 325 19.37 3.25 -20.54
N SER A 326 19.57 1.94 -20.56
CA SER A 326 20.73 1.31 -21.16
C SER A 326 20.28 0.47 -22.34
N PHE A 327 20.63 0.92 -23.55
CA PHE A 327 20.31 0.20 -24.78
C PHE A 327 20.92 -1.22 -24.79
N SER A 328 22.09 -1.41 -24.17
CA SER A 328 22.72 -2.74 -24.04
C SER A 328 21.91 -3.68 -23.14
N SER A 329 21.30 -3.17 -22.07
CA SER A 329 20.44 -3.97 -21.19
C SER A 329 19.18 -4.46 -21.92
N ALA A 330 18.60 -3.64 -22.78
CA ALA A 330 17.45 -4.03 -23.61
C ALA A 330 17.82 -5.13 -24.62
N LYS A 331 18.99 -5.01 -25.29
CA LYS A 331 19.50 -6.06 -26.18
C LYS A 331 19.77 -7.37 -25.46
N LEU A 332 20.37 -7.30 -24.27
CA LEU A 332 20.63 -8.47 -23.46
C LEU A 332 19.32 -9.18 -23.08
N GLN A 333 18.31 -8.42 -22.65
CA GLN A 333 16.98 -8.95 -22.34
C GLN A 333 16.35 -9.63 -23.56
N GLN A 334 16.47 -9.05 -24.76
CA GLN A 334 16.01 -9.66 -26.01
C GLN A 334 16.75 -10.98 -26.31
N HIS A 335 18.08 -11.01 -26.18
CA HIS A 335 18.86 -12.24 -26.39
C HIS A 335 18.43 -13.37 -25.44
N VAL A 336 18.26 -13.05 -24.16
CA VAL A 336 17.77 -14.01 -23.15
C VAL A 336 16.37 -14.51 -23.51
N TYR A 337 15.48 -13.61 -23.92
CA TYR A 337 14.12 -13.94 -24.36
C TYR A 337 14.13 -14.91 -25.55
N GLU A 338 14.93 -14.65 -26.57
CA GLU A 338 15.02 -15.47 -27.77
C GLU A 338 15.63 -16.84 -27.49
N ALA A 339 16.69 -16.90 -26.68
CA ALA A 339 17.33 -18.16 -26.29
C ALA A 339 16.37 -19.08 -25.51
N ILE A 340 15.67 -18.54 -24.51
CA ILE A 340 14.68 -19.29 -23.74
C ILE A 340 13.50 -19.72 -24.62
N THR A 341 13.04 -18.85 -25.51
CA THR A 341 11.99 -19.18 -26.48
C THR A 341 12.41 -20.34 -27.40
N ARG A 342 13.66 -20.39 -27.87
CA ARG A 342 14.19 -21.52 -28.66
C ARG A 342 14.14 -22.82 -27.86
N ILE A 343 14.53 -22.79 -26.59
CA ILE A 343 14.51 -23.98 -25.71
C ILE A 343 13.07 -24.47 -25.50
N PHE A 344 12.11 -23.60 -25.20
CA PHE A 344 10.72 -24.04 -25.05
C PHE A 344 10.12 -24.62 -26.33
N LYS A 345 10.43 -24.01 -27.48
CA LYS A 345 10.01 -24.56 -28.78
C LYS A 345 10.65 -25.91 -29.07
N LYS A 346 11.91 -26.14 -28.65
CA LYS A 346 12.58 -27.45 -28.73
C LYS A 346 11.82 -28.53 -27.96
N HIS A 347 11.17 -28.19 -26.84
CA HIS A 347 10.30 -29.08 -26.06
C HIS A 347 8.83 -29.12 -26.55
N GLY A 348 8.54 -28.52 -27.70
CA GLY A 348 7.21 -28.54 -28.31
C GLY A 348 6.18 -27.66 -27.61
N ALA A 349 6.60 -26.71 -26.77
CA ALA A 349 5.67 -25.77 -26.14
C ALA A 349 5.27 -24.63 -27.08
N VAL A 350 4.00 -24.23 -26.98
CA VAL A 350 3.42 -23.13 -27.77
C VAL A 350 3.28 -21.87 -26.90
N ARG A 351 3.50 -20.69 -27.50
CA ARG A 351 3.28 -19.42 -26.80
C ARG A 351 1.78 -19.23 -26.58
N LEU A 352 1.34 -19.06 -25.33
CA LEU A 352 -0.06 -18.82 -25.01
C LEU A 352 -0.24 -17.77 -23.92
N HIS A 353 -1.00 -16.73 -24.27
CA HIS A 353 -1.37 -15.62 -23.39
C HIS A 353 -2.74 -15.82 -22.75
N THR A 354 -2.89 -15.24 -21.56
CA THR A 354 -4.16 -15.21 -20.82
C THR A 354 -4.56 -13.76 -20.56
N PRO A 355 -5.84 -13.46 -20.30
CA PRO A 355 -6.28 -12.10 -19.99
C PRO A 355 -5.47 -11.47 -18.84
N LEU A 356 -5.14 -10.18 -18.99
CA LEU A 356 -4.32 -9.44 -18.03
C LEU A 356 -5.03 -9.29 -16.68
N LEU A 357 -6.29 -8.86 -16.70
CA LEU A 357 -7.07 -8.58 -15.49
C LEU A 357 -7.85 -9.83 -15.04
N LEU A 358 -7.78 -10.11 -13.74
CA LEU A 358 -8.57 -11.14 -13.10
C LEU A 358 -9.49 -10.54 -12.02
N PRO A 359 -10.72 -11.05 -11.84
CA PRO A 359 -11.55 -10.67 -10.70
C PRO A 359 -10.84 -11.00 -9.38
N ARG A 360 -10.93 -10.11 -8.39
CA ARG A 360 -10.30 -10.32 -7.08
C ARG A 360 -10.91 -11.53 -6.36
N ASN A 361 -10.12 -12.58 -6.16
CA ASN A 361 -10.49 -13.73 -5.34
C ASN A 361 -9.65 -13.79 -4.07
N ARG A 362 -10.27 -13.50 -2.91
CA ARG A 362 -9.57 -13.46 -1.62
C ARG A 362 -9.06 -14.83 -1.15
N LYS A 363 -9.73 -15.93 -1.51
CA LYS A 363 -9.37 -17.28 -1.06
C LYS A 363 -8.10 -17.81 -1.72
N LEU A 364 -7.90 -17.49 -3.00
CA LEU A 364 -6.80 -18.07 -3.80
C LEU A 364 -5.45 -17.35 -3.61
N TYR A 365 -5.46 -16.15 -3.02
CA TYR A 365 -4.27 -15.32 -2.82
C TYR A 365 -4.01 -15.00 -1.34
N ASP A 366 -4.44 -15.88 -0.44
CA ASP A 366 -4.26 -15.68 1.00
C ASP A 366 -2.77 -15.46 1.35
N GLY A 367 -2.48 -14.35 2.04
CA GLY A 367 -1.12 -13.92 2.38
C GLY A 367 -0.32 -13.20 1.27
N CYS A 368 -0.86 -12.99 0.06
CA CYS A 368 -0.22 -12.20 -1.00
C CYS A 368 -0.88 -10.82 -1.16
N GLU A 369 -0.10 -9.75 -1.04
CA GLU A 369 -0.58 -8.41 -1.41
C GLU A 369 -0.68 -8.33 -2.94
N LEU A 370 -1.87 -8.04 -3.46
CA LEU A 370 -2.15 -7.91 -4.89
C LEU A 370 -2.31 -6.44 -5.27
N ALA A 371 -1.81 -6.08 -6.46
CA ALA A 371 -2.18 -4.81 -7.08
C ALA A 371 -3.64 -4.89 -7.54
N CYS A 372 -4.53 -4.30 -6.73
CA CYS A 372 -5.98 -4.33 -6.90
C CYS A 372 -6.46 -2.98 -7.43
N PHE A 373 -7.36 -3.04 -8.40
CA PHE A 373 -7.98 -1.89 -9.05
C PHE A 373 -9.49 -2.08 -9.07
N MET A 374 -10.20 -0.98 -9.35
CA MET A 374 -11.64 -0.98 -9.56
C MET A 374 -11.89 -0.64 -11.03
N ASP A 375 -12.80 -1.36 -11.69
CA ASP A 375 -13.27 -0.98 -13.01
C ASP A 375 -14.42 0.04 -12.91
N HIS A 376 -14.88 0.57 -14.05
CA HIS A 376 -15.97 1.56 -14.11
C HIS A 376 -17.32 1.03 -13.59
N SER A 377 -17.48 -0.28 -13.42
CA SER A 377 -18.68 -0.90 -12.83
C SER A 377 -18.59 -1.03 -11.32
N GLY A 378 -17.44 -0.73 -10.71
CA GLY A 378 -17.16 -0.95 -9.31
C GLY A 378 -16.61 -2.34 -8.98
N MET A 379 -16.38 -3.18 -10.00
CA MET A 379 -15.82 -4.51 -9.80
C MET A 379 -14.33 -4.42 -9.46
N LEU A 380 -13.91 -5.17 -8.45
CA LEU A 380 -12.50 -5.27 -8.07
C LEU A 380 -11.77 -6.28 -8.95
N VAL A 381 -10.76 -5.79 -9.66
CA VAL A 381 -9.89 -6.57 -10.53
C VAL A 381 -8.45 -6.47 -10.06
N THR A 382 -7.62 -7.45 -10.40
CA THR A 382 -6.22 -7.51 -9.98
C THR A 382 -5.32 -7.72 -11.19
N LEU A 383 -4.18 -7.04 -11.19
CA LEU A 383 -3.07 -7.36 -12.08
C LEU A 383 -2.43 -8.71 -11.70
N PRO A 384 -1.81 -9.42 -12.65
CA PRO A 384 -1.30 -10.76 -12.40
C PRO A 384 -0.12 -10.71 -11.43
N PHE A 385 -0.28 -11.35 -10.28
CA PHE A 385 0.84 -11.62 -9.38
C PHE A 385 1.73 -12.75 -9.91
N ASP A 386 1.17 -13.69 -10.66
CA ASP A 386 1.92 -14.71 -11.39
C ASP A 386 1.19 -15.08 -12.67
N LEU A 387 1.87 -15.79 -13.57
CA LEU A 387 1.32 -16.23 -14.84
C LEU A 387 0.54 -17.56 -14.74
N ARG A 388 0.53 -18.20 -13.57
CA ARG A 388 -0.05 -19.53 -13.36
C ARG A 388 -1.53 -19.44 -13.02
N MET A 389 -1.93 -18.50 -12.17
CA MET A 389 -3.33 -18.37 -11.75
C MET A 389 -4.27 -18.13 -12.93
N ALA A 390 -3.91 -17.18 -13.81
CA ALA A 390 -4.67 -16.87 -15.01
C ALA A 390 -4.76 -18.08 -15.95
N PHE A 391 -3.69 -18.88 -16.01
CA PHE A 391 -3.63 -20.07 -16.85
C PHE A 391 -4.42 -21.25 -16.30
N ALA A 392 -4.35 -21.53 -14.99
CA ALA A 392 -5.17 -22.58 -14.38
C ALA A 392 -6.67 -22.29 -14.60
N ARG A 393 -7.09 -21.03 -14.48
CA ARG A 393 -8.45 -20.59 -14.82
C ARG A 393 -8.78 -20.77 -16.30
N PHE A 394 -7.83 -20.48 -17.20
CA PHE A 394 -8.00 -20.67 -18.63
C PHE A 394 -8.16 -22.14 -19.00
N VAL A 395 -7.34 -23.03 -18.44
CA VAL A 395 -7.41 -24.49 -18.61
C VAL A 395 -8.75 -25.04 -18.13
N ALA A 396 -9.18 -24.64 -16.92
CA ALA A 396 -10.44 -25.08 -16.33
C ALA A 396 -11.65 -24.67 -17.18
N ARG A 397 -11.69 -23.44 -17.68
CA ARG A 397 -12.83 -22.89 -18.43
C ARG A 397 -12.94 -23.39 -19.86
N ASN A 398 -11.81 -23.72 -20.49
CA ASN A 398 -11.78 -24.23 -21.86
C ASN A 398 -11.72 -25.77 -21.91
N ASN A 399 -11.82 -26.46 -20.76
CA ASN A 399 -11.72 -27.92 -20.66
C ASN A 399 -10.49 -28.50 -21.37
N ILE A 400 -9.33 -27.83 -21.24
CA ILE A 400 -8.09 -28.26 -21.89
C ILE A 400 -7.56 -29.50 -21.18
N THR A 401 -7.38 -30.59 -21.92
CA THR A 401 -6.88 -31.87 -21.39
C THR A 401 -5.41 -32.13 -21.67
N GLN A 402 -4.85 -31.53 -22.72
CA GLN A 402 -3.46 -31.68 -23.11
C GLN A 402 -2.93 -30.41 -23.76
N LEU A 403 -1.82 -29.88 -23.24
CA LEU A 403 -1.18 -28.66 -23.75
C LEU A 403 0.22 -28.52 -23.17
N LYS A 404 1.22 -28.21 -23.99
CA LYS A 404 2.50 -27.67 -23.52
C LYS A 404 2.56 -26.20 -23.89
N ARG A 405 2.69 -25.32 -22.90
CA ARG A 405 2.75 -23.88 -23.14
C ARG A 405 3.97 -23.22 -22.54
N TYR A 406 4.32 -22.07 -23.11
CA TYR A 406 5.16 -21.09 -22.44
C TYR A 406 4.53 -19.70 -22.52
N CYS A 407 4.84 -18.84 -21.55
CA CYS A 407 4.41 -17.46 -21.51
C CYS A 407 5.51 -16.60 -20.88
N ILE A 408 5.87 -15.49 -21.51
CA ILE A 408 6.85 -14.53 -20.98
C ILE A 408 6.16 -13.18 -20.95
N GLU A 409 5.80 -12.72 -19.75
CA GLU A 409 4.98 -11.53 -19.53
C GLU A 409 5.30 -10.85 -18.19
N ARG A 410 4.87 -9.61 -18.05
CA ARG A 410 5.04 -8.83 -16.81
C ARG A 410 4.09 -9.34 -15.71
N VAL A 411 4.63 -9.45 -14.50
CA VAL A 411 3.86 -9.67 -13.27
C VAL A 411 4.11 -8.53 -12.31
N PHE A 412 3.12 -8.25 -11.47
CA PHE A 412 3.08 -7.02 -10.68
C PHE A 412 3.15 -7.32 -9.20
N ARG A 413 3.94 -6.53 -8.47
CA ARG A 413 3.99 -6.55 -7.00
C ARG A 413 3.57 -5.17 -6.49
N PRO A 414 2.61 -5.08 -5.56
CA PRO A 414 2.24 -3.80 -4.99
C PRO A 414 3.43 -3.19 -4.24
N ARG A 415 3.42 -1.86 -4.14
CA ARG A 415 4.35 -1.12 -3.29
C ARG A 415 3.62 -0.74 -2.01
N LYS A 416 4.39 -0.62 -0.91
CA LYS A 416 3.86 -0.10 0.36
C LYS A 416 3.50 1.38 0.30
N LEU A 417 4.07 2.11 -0.66
CA LEU A 417 3.74 3.50 -0.90
C LEU A 417 2.42 3.58 -1.64
N ASP A 418 1.46 4.29 -1.06
CA ASP A 418 0.18 4.57 -1.72
C ASP A 418 0.38 5.42 -2.97
N ARG A 419 -0.51 5.24 -3.95
CA ARG A 419 -0.53 6.00 -5.22
C ARG A 419 0.80 5.95 -5.99
N ALA A 420 1.41 4.77 -6.05
CA ALA A 420 2.63 4.53 -6.82
C ALA A 420 2.44 3.36 -7.80
N HIS A 421 3.13 3.42 -8.93
CA HIS A 421 3.11 2.35 -9.93
C HIS A 421 3.60 1.03 -9.31
N PRO A 422 2.84 -0.07 -9.43
CA PRO A 422 3.27 -1.38 -8.94
C PRO A 422 4.63 -1.76 -9.53
N ARG A 423 5.45 -2.49 -8.77
CA ARG A 423 6.72 -2.98 -9.30
C ARG A 423 6.46 -4.02 -10.38
N GLU A 424 7.00 -3.78 -11.56
CA GLU A 424 6.99 -4.75 -12.67
C GLU A 424 8.16 -5.71 -12.54
N LEU A 425 7.89 -6.99 -12.81
CA LEU A 425 8.88 -8.06 -12.89
C LEU A 425 8.60 -8.88 -14.14
N LEU A 426 9.64 -9.35 -14.83
CA LEU A 426 9.46 -10.21 -15.99
C LEU A 426 9.53 -11.69 -15.58
N GLU A 427 8.40 -12.37 -15.72
CA GLU A 427 8.25 -13.78 -15.40
C GLU A 427 8.13 -14.60 -16.69
N CYS A 428 8.76 -15.78 -16.67
CA CYS A 428 8.73 -16.73 -17.76
C CYS A 428 8.15 -18.05 -17.24
N ALA A 429 6.93 -18.37 -17.63
CA ALA A 429 6.23 -19.59 -17.25
C ALA A 429 6.33 -20.66 -18.33
N PHE A 430 6.53 -21.91 -17.93
CA PHE A 430 6.44 -23.09 -18.76
C PHE A 430 5.55 -24.13 -18.06
N ASP A 431 4.55 -24.64 -18.76
CA ASP A 431 3.54 -25.52 -18.19
C ASP A 431 3.23 -26.70 -19.11
N ILE A 432 3.04 -27.87 -18.52
CA ILE A 432 2.63 -29.10 -19.20
C ILE A 432 1.31 -29.57 -18.57
N ILE A 433 0.26 -29.57 -19.38
CA ILE A 433 -1.06 -30.13 -19.09
C ILE A 433 -1.14 -31.49 -19.79
N THR A 434 -1.54 -32.51 -19.04
CA THR A 434 -1.72 -33.87 -19.55
C THR A 434 -3.04 -34.46 -19.04
N PRO A 435 -3.60 -35.47 -19.73
CA PRO A 435 -4.67 -36.27 -19.19
C PRO A 435 -4.27 -36.89 -17.84
N VAL A 436 -5.26 -37.30 -17.05
CA VAL A 436 -5.03 -37.95 -15.75
C VAL A 436 -4.13 -39.18 -15.95
N THR A 437 -2.90 -39.08 -15.46
CA THR A 437 -1.88 -40.12 -15.55
C THR A 437 -1.10 -40.22 -14.23
N ASN A 438 -0.61 -41.40 -13.88
CA ASN A 438 0.26 -41.55 -12.71
C ASN A 438 1.74 -41.31 -13.05
N SER A 439 2.03 -40.70 -14.21
CA SER A 439 3.41 -40.48 -14.66
C SER A 439 3.99 -39.19 -14.08
N LEU A 440 5.23 -39.28 -13.61
CA LEU A 440 6.07 -38.14 -13.20
C LEU A 440 7.01 -37.66 -14.31
N LEU A 441 6.85 -38.19 -15.54
CA LEU A 441 7.62 -37.74 -16.69
C LEU A 441 7.40 -36.25 -17.04
N PRO A 442 6.18 -35.70 -16.99
CA PRO A 442 5.96 -34.25 -17.19
C PRO A 442 6.73 -33.40 -16.17
N ASP A 443 6.78 -33.83 -14.91
CA ASP A 443 7.53 -33.16 -13.85
C ASP A 443 9.03 -33.18 -14.13
N ALA A 444 9.54 -34.34 -14.55
CA ALA A 444 10.94 -34.51 -14.95
C ALA A 444 11.31 -33.68 -16.20
N GLU A 445 10.44 -33.66 -17.22
CA GLU A 445 10.62 -32.85 -18.44
C GLU A 445 10.65 -31.35 -18.13
N THR A 446 9.78 -30.89 -17.23
CA THR A 446 9.73 -29.49 -16.78
C THR A 446 11.05 -29.10 -16.11
N ILE A 447 11.56 -29.93 -15.19
CA ILE A 447 12.84 -29.68 -14.50
C ILE A 447 14.01 -29.75 -15.49
N TYR A 448 13.99 -30.70 -16.44
CA TYR A 448 15.03 -30.83 -17.46
C TYR A 448 15.08 -29.60 -18.38
N THR A 449 13.93 -29.09 -18.82
CA THR A 449 13.81 -27.89 -19.64
C THR A 449 14.49 -26.68 -18.97
N ILE A 450 14.28 -26.50 -17.66
CA ILE A 450 14.94 -25.41 -16.90
C ILE A 450 16.44 -25.68 -16.71
N SER A 451 16.83 -26.94 -16.57
CA SER A 451 18.25 -27.32 -16.49
C SER A 451 18.97 -26.96 -17.80
N GLU A 452 18.33 -27.12 -18.96
CA GLU A 452 18.87 -26.66 -20.25
C GLU A 452 18.97 -25.13 -20.32
N ILE A 453 18.01 -24.38 -19.77
CA ILE A 453 18.11 -22.92 -19.69
C ILE A 453 19.34 -22.50 -18.87
N ILE A 454 19.57 -23.13 -17.73
CA ILE A 454 20.75 -22.85 -16.89
C ILE A 454 22.06 -23.20 -17.64
N GLN A 455 22.05 -24.28 -18.42
CA GLN A 455 23.19 -24.69 -19.25
C GLN A 455 23.43 -23.79 -20.47
N GLU A 456 22.40 -23.13 -21.02
CA GLU A 456 22.57 -22.23 -22.16
C GLU A 456 23.38 -20.98 -21.82
N PHE A 457 23.37 -20.54 -20.55
CA PHE A 457 24.04 -19.32 -20.10
C PHE A 457 25.23 -19.62 -19.16
N PRO A 458 26.49 -19.36 -19.57
CA PRO A 458 27.67 -19.58 -18.72
C PRO A 458 27.60 -18.90 -17.35
N ALA A 459 27.08 -17.65 -17.30
CA ALA A 459 26.87 -16.89 -16.08
C ALA A 459 26.06 -17.63 -15.00
N LEU A 460 25.12 -18.49 -15.42
CA LEU A 460 24.29 -19.27 -14.52
C LEU A 460 25.00 -20.56 -14.11
N GLN A 461 25.81 -21.15 -14.98
CA GLN A 461 26.60 -22.34 -14.66
C GLN A 461 27.62 -22.04 -13.55
N GLU A 462 28.32 -20.90 -13.62
CA GLU A 462 29.28 -20.45 -12.60
C GLU A 462 28.67 -20.30 -11.20
N ARG A 463 27.36 -20.00 -11.13
CA ARG A 463 26.62 -19.87 -9.87
C ARG A 463 26.28 -21.19 -9.20
N ASN A 464 26.50 -22.34 -9.85
CA ASN A 464 26.30 -23.67 -9.30
C ASN A 464 24.90 -23.90 -8.68
N TYR A 465 23.85 -23.71 -9.48
CA TYR A 465 22.47 -23.96 -9.04
C TYR A 465 22.24 -25.43 -8.65
N ASN A 466 21.50 -25.64 -7.56
CA ASN A 466 21.01 -26.95 -7.12
C ASN A 466 19.49 -27.04 -7.31
N ILE A 467 19.00 -28.25 -7.58
CA ILE A 467 17.56 -28.54 -7.68
C ILE A 467 17.09 -29.07 -6.33
N TYR A 468 16.33 -28.25 -5.60
CA TYR A 468 15.67 -28.69 -4.38
C TYR A 468 14.30 -29.25 -4.68
N LEU A 469 14.04 -30.46 -4.21
CA LEU A 469 12.77 -31.17 -4.36
C LEU A 469 12.08 -31.37 -3.01
N ASN A 470 10.75 -31.30 -3.00
CA ASN A 470 9.90 -31.76 -1.91
C ASN A 470 8.54 -32.20 -2.45
N HIS A 471 7.68 -32.73 -1.58
CA HIS A 471 6.36 -33.21 -1.96
C HIS A 471 5.29 -32.69 -0.98
N THR A 472 4.18 -32.18 -1.48
CA THR A 472 3.07 -31.63 -0.68
C THR A 472 2.49 -32.66 0.30
N SER A 473 2.25 -33.91 -0.13
CA SER A 473 1.82 -35.00 0.76
C SER A 473 2.82 -35.32 1.86
N LEU A 474 4.12 -35.22 1.57
CA LEU A 474 5.17 -35.46 2.56
C LEU A 474 5.23 -34.32 3.59
N LEU A 475 5.11 -33.08 3.14
CA LEU A 475 5.00 -31.91 4.02
C LEU A 475 3.74 -31.98 4.90
N LYS A 476 2.58 -32.36 4.33
CA LYS A 476 1.34 -32.59 5.08
C LYS A 476 1.53 -33.69 6.13
N ALA A 477 2.21 -34.79 5.78
CA ALA A 477 2.49 -35.87 6.73
C ALA A 477 3.40 -35.40 7.89
N ILE A 478 4.43 -34.60 7.61
CA ILE A 478 5.32 -34.02 8.63
C ILE A 478 4.52 -33.13 9.58
N LEU A 479 3.70 -32.21 9.06
CA LEU A 479 2.88 -31.30 9.87
C LEU A 479 1.90 -32.04 10.78
N LEU A 480 1.20 -33.06 10.25
CA LEU A 480 0.28 -33.88 11.03
C LEU A 480 1.02 -34.72 12.09
N HIS A 481 2.18 -35.29 11.76
CA HIS A 481 3.00 -36.04 12.71
C HIS A 481 3.53 -35.15 13.84
N SER A 482 3.83 -33.90 13.53
CA SER A 482 4.18 -32.87 14.52
C SER A 482 2.96 -32.33 15.30
N GLY A 483 1.77 -32.92 15.16
CA GLY A 483 0.59 -32.55 15.96
C GLY A 483 -0.15 -31.30 15.50
N THR A 484 0.04 -30.87 14.24
CA THR A 484 -0.76 -29.77 13.66
C THR A 484 -2.18 -30.25 13.36
N PRO A 485 -3.23 -29.54 13.82
CA PRO A 485 -4.62 -29.85 13.44
C PRO A 485 -4.86 -29.75 11.92
N GLU A 486 -5.73 -30.60 11.38
CA GLU A 486 -5.95 -30.68 9.92
C GLU A 486 -6.57 -29.39 9.35
N ASP A 487 -7.43 -28.71 10.11
CA ASP A 487 -8.05 -27.42 9.78
C ASP A 487 -7.04 -26.26 9.73
N LYS A 488 -5.89 -26.40 10.40
CA LYS A 488 -4.85 -25.36 10.51
C LYS A 488 -3.64 -25.57 9.59
N LEU A 489 -3.65 -26.58 8.73
CA LEU A 489 -2.50 -26.94 7.88
C LEU A 489 -2.06 -25.81 6.93
N SER A 490 -3.01 -25.04 6.37
CA SER A 490 -2.69 -23.90 5.49
C SER A 490 -1.97 -22.79 6.24
N GLN A 491 -2.44 -22.45 7.45
CA GLN A 491 -1.82 -21.45 8.32
C GLN A 491 -0.42 -21.89 8.75
N ALA A 492 -0.28 -23.15 9.17
CA ALA A 492 1.01 -23.76 9.53
C ALA A 492 2.00 -23.71 8.36
N SER A 493 1.56 -24.03 7.14
CA SER A 493 2.40 -23.95 5.94
C SER A 493 2.85 -22.52 5.63
N ASN A 494 1.97 -21.52 5.81
CA ASN A 494 2.34 -20.11 5.62
C ASN A 494 3.40 -19.66 6.64
N ILE A 495 3.23 -20.03 7.92
CA ILE A 495 4.23 -19.74 8.97
C ILE A 495 5.57 -20.40 8.64
N LEU A 496 5.56 -21.67 8.20
CA LEU A 496 6.79 -22.35 7.76
C LEU A 496 7.45 -21.65 6.56
N CYS A 497 6.66 -21.18 5.59
CA CYS A 497 7.19 -20.47 4.44
C CYS A 497 7.91 -19.18 4.88
N ASP A 498 7.32 -18.42 5.80
CA ASP A 498 7.95 -17.21 6.33
C ASP A 498 9.17 -17.50 7.21
N ALA A 499 9.15 -18.60 7.96
CA ALA A 499 10.30 -19.09 8.74
C ALA A 499 11.49 -19.46 7.84
N VAL A 500 11.24 -20.23 6.78
CA VAL A 500 12.28 -20.71 5.85
C VAL A 500 12.85 -19.57 5.00
N ASN A 501 12.04 -18.53 4.74
CA ASN A 501 12.48 -17.31 4.06
C ASN A 501 13.13 -16.27 5.00
N GLU A 502 13.45 -16.65 6.24
CA GLU A 502 14.09 -15.79 7.25
C GLU A 502 13.33 -14.49 7.56
N LYS A 503 12.01 -14.46 7.32
CA LYS A 503 11.17 -13.32 7.70
C LYS A 503 10.77 -13.32 9.17
N LEU A 504 10.87 -14.49 9.81
CA LEU A 504 10.53 -14.71 11.21
C LEU A 504 11.74 -15.28 11.94
N SER A 505 11.99 -14.78 13.14
CA SER A 505 12.93 -15.36 14.10
C SER A 505 12.42 -16.69 14.65
N LEU A 506 13.33 -17.52 15.15
CA LEU A 506 12.97 -18.82 15.73
C LEU A 506 11.93 -18.70 16.86
N ASP A 507 12.03 -17.64 17.67
CA ASP A 507 11.09 -17.42 18.79
C ASP A 507 9.72 -16.91 18.32
N GLU A 508 9.66 -16.08 17.28
CA GLU A 508 8.38 -15.70 16.65
C GLU A 508 7.68 -16.91 16.04
N VAL A 509 8.43 -17.82 15.42
CA VAL A 509 7.87 -19.05 14.84
C VAL A 509 7.32 -19.95 15.95
N LYS A 510 8.07 -20.15 17.05
CA LYS A 510 7.56 -20.90 18.23
C LYS A 510 6.25 -20.30 18.73
N THR A 511 6.20 -18.98 18.94
CA THR A 511 5.00 -18.29 19.42
C THR A 511 3.82 -18.49 18.47
N LYS A 512 4.02 -18.34 17.16
CA LYS A 512 2.97 -18.54 16.17
C LYS A 512 2.46 -19.99 16.12
N PHE A 513 3.33 -20.99 16.25
CA PHE A 513 2.89 -22.39 16.33
C PHE A 513 2.22 -22.73 17.66
N CYS A 514 2.66 -22.15 18.78
CA CYS A 514 1.96 -22.28 20.06
C CYS A 514 0.54 -21.70 19.98
N ASN A 515 0.34 -20.58 19.28
CA ASN A 515 -0.99 -20.02 19.03
C ASN A 515 -1.88 -20.92 18.16
N LEU A 516 -1.28 -21.81 17.36
CA LEU A 516 -2.01 -22.86 16.63
C LEU A 516 -2.29 -24.12 17.48
N SER A 517 -2.00 -24.07 18.80
CA SER A 517 -2.19 -25.16 19.76
C SER A 517 -1.13 -26.27 19.68
N LEU A 518 0.05 -26.01 19.11
CA LEU A 518 1.18 -26.96 19.18
C LEU A 518 1.97 -26.78 20.47
N SER A 519 2.39 -27.89 21.08
CA SER A 519 3.33 -27.85 22.22
C SER A 519 4.75 -27.51 21.76
N THR A 520 5.57 -26.96 22.65
CA THR A 520 6.99 -26.64 22.34
C THR A 520 7.77 -27.88 21.86
N ILE A 521 7.46 -29.07 22.38
CA ILE A 521 8.07 -30.35 21.98
C ILE A 521 7.72 -30.71 20.53
N ASN A 522 6.47 -30.47 20.14
CA ASN A 522 5.98 -30.71 18.79
C ASN A 522 6.62 -29.75 17.79
N VAL A 523 6.82 -28.48 18.17
CA VAL A 523 7.54 -27.49 17.36
C VAL A 523 9.01 -27.90 17.18
N LEU A 524 9.70 -28.35 18.24
CA LEU A 524 11.07 -28.85 18.13
C LEU A 524 11.16 -30.08 17.20
N THR A 525 10.17 -30.96 17.26
CA THR A 525 10.08 -32.11 16.35
C THR A 525 9.93 -31.67 14.90
N LEU A 526 9.10 -30.66 14.63
CA LEU A 526 8.95 -30.06 13.29
C LEU A 526 10.28 -29.46 12.78
N TYR A 527 10.96 -28.68 13.63
CA TYR A 527 12.25 -28.08 13.30
C TYR A 527 13.34 -29.12 13.00
N LYS A 528 13.33 -30.25 13.72
CA LYS A 528 14.25 -31.36 13.44
C LYS A 528 14.12 -31.85 11.98
N TYR A 529 12.91 -31.92 11.43
CA TYR A 529 12.69 -32.30 10.02
C TYR A 529 13.12 -31.18 9.05
N ILE A 530 13.01 -29.91 9.43
CA ILE A 530 13.36 -28.78 8.55
C ILE A 530 14.89 -28.59 8.48
N GLU A 531 15.57 -28.65 9.62
CA GLU A 531 17.03 -28.42 9.71
C GLU A 531 17.82 -29.62 9.18
N ASN A 532 17.44 -30.83 9.57
CA ASN A 532 18.15 -32.05 9.20
C ASN A 532 17.57 -32.73 7.94
N GLY A 533 16.49 -32.19 7.36
CA GLY A 533 15.79 -32.77 6.22
C GLY A 533 16.35 -32.42 4.85
N LYS A 534 17.66 -32.19 4.73
CA LYS A 534 18.32 -31.83 3.46
C LYS A 534 19.34 -32.89 3.09
N GLY A 535 19.14 -33.57 1.97
CA GLY A 535 20.05 -34.61 1.52
C GLY A 535 19.50 -35.43 0.36
N ASN A 536 20.17 -36.54 0.04
CA ASN A 536 19.57 -37.57 -0.81
C ASN A 536 18.58 -38.42 0.00
N LEU A 537 17.72 -39.19 -0.67
CA LEU A 537 16.69 -39.98 0.02
C LEU A 537 17.28 -41.07 0.92
N GLN A 538 18.49 -41.56 0.64
CA GLN A 538 19.18 -42.56 1.47
C GLN A 538 19.66 -41.95 2.80
N GLU A 539 20.20 -40.73 2.76
CA GLU A 539 20.60 -39.95 3.94
C GLU A 539 19.40 -39.57 4.80
N LEU A 540 18.24 -39.34 4.18
CA LEU A 540 16.99 -38.98 4.88
C LEU A 540 16.20 -40.19 5.39
N ALA A 541 16.52 -41.40 4.94
CA ALA A 541 15.87 -42.64 5.38
C ALA A 541 15.70 -42.76 6.91
N PRO A 542 16.71 -42.51 7.77
CA PRO A 542 16.54 -42.59 9.23
C PRO A 542 15.50 -41.60 9.79
N LEU A 543 15.41 -40.38 9.23
CA LEU A 543 14.40 -39.38 9.61
C LEU A 543 13.01 -39.77 9.09
N LEU A 544 12.91 -40.31 7.88
CA LEU A 544 11.64 -40.71 7.27
C LEU A 544 11.08 -42.03 7.86
N THR A 545 11.95 -42.83 8.49
CA THR A 545 11.57 -44.10 9.12
C THR A 545 10.59 -43.90 10.28
N SER A 546 10.67 -42.81 11.05
CA SER A 546 9.69 -42.50 12.10
C SER A 546 8.29 -42.21 11.55
N LEU A 547 8.20 -41.61 10.35
CA LEU A 547 6.93 -41.31 9.67
C LEU A 547 6.30 -42.53 8.99
N THR A 548 7.12 -43.52 8.61
CA THR A 548 6.71 -44.63 7.73
C THR A 548 6.48 -45.96 8.43
N LYS A 549 6.82 -46.07 9.73
CA LYS A 549 6.71 -47.29 10.54
C LYS A 549 5.29 -47.63 10.99
N GLN A 550 4.42 -46.66 11.23
CA GLN A 550 3.06 -46.88 11.73
C GLN A 550 2.06 -47.16 10.58
N LYS A 551 0.90 -47.77 10.84
CA LYS A 551 -0.17 -47.93 9.83
C LYS A 551 -1.24 -46.84 10.01
N THR A 552 -0.86 -45.59 9.77
CA THR A 552 -1.79 -44.44 9.86
C THR A 552 -1.98 -43.78 8.49
N ALA A 553 -3.01 -42.92 8.36
CA ALA A 553 -3.21 -42.09 7.17
C ALA A 553 -1.99 -41.20 6.87
N VAL A 554 -1.32 -40.69 7.92
CA VAL A 554 -0.06 -39.93 7.83
C VAL A 554 1.04 -40.75 7.17
N THR A 555 1.16 -42.04 7.53
CA THR A 555 2.15 -42.93 6.91
C THR A 555 1.87 -43.19 5.43
N GLN A 556 0.60 -43.28 5.02
CA GLN A 556 0.27 -43.44 3.60
C GLN A 556 0.71 -42.20 2.79
N LEU A 557 0.44 -41.00 3.29
CA LEU A 557 0.89 -39.74 2.67
C LEU A 557 2.42 -39.65 2.58
N ALA A 558 3.12 -40.01 3.65
CA ALA A 558 4.58 -40.02 3.66
C ALA A 558 5.16 -41.04 2.67
N LYS A 559 4.63 -42.27 2.63
CA LYS A 559 5.07 -43.32 1.69
C LYS A 559 4.85 -42.91 0.24
N GLN A 560 3.71 -42.30 -0.07
CA GLN A 560 3.42 -41.80 -1.41
C GLN A 560 4.42 -40.71 -1.83
N GLY A 561 4.61 -39.69 -0.98
CA GLY A 561 5.53 -38.59 -1.29
C GLY A 561 6.99 -39.04 -1.44
N VAL A 562 7.45 -39.99 -0.62
CA VAL A 562 8.81 -40.56 -0.76
C VAL A 562 8.94 -41.35 -2.06
N LYS A 563 7.96 -42.21 -2.38
CA LYS A 563 7.95 -42.99 -3.62
C LYS A 563 8.03 -42.10 -4.85
N ASP A 564 7.23 -41.03 -4.90
CA ASP A 564 7.21 -40.11 -6.03
C ASP A 564 8.54 -39.35 -6.17
N LEU A 565 9.17 -38.96 -5.06
CA LEU A 565 10.50 -38.33 -5.08
C LEU A 565 11.60 -39.31 -5.54
N GLU A 566 11.52 -40.59 -5.18
CA GLU A 566 12.45 -41.63 -5.66
C GLU A 566 12.31 -41.83 -7.17
N GLU A 567 11.07 -41.98 -7.66
CA GLU A 567 10.77 -42.15 -9.08
C GLU A 567 11.23 -40.92 -9.90
N LEU A 568 10.91 -39.71 -9.44
CA LEU A 568 11.35 -38.49 -10.10
C LEU A 568 12.89 -38.39 -10.12
N SER A 569 13.56 -38.69 -9.01
CA SER A 569 15.03 -38.67 -8.94
C SER A 569 15.67 -39.70 -9.88
N ALA A 570 15.01 -40.83 -10.14
CA ALA A 570 15.44 -41.80 -11.16
C ALA A 570 15.23 -41.26 -12.59
N LEU A 571 14.09 -40.62 -12.87
CA LEU A 571 13.80 -40.01 -14.17
C LEU A 571 14.78 -38.87 -14.51
N LEU A 572 15.08 -37.98 -13.56
CA LEU A 572 16.04 -36.89 -13.76
C LEU A 572 17.44 -37.40 -14.11
N ARG A 573 17.88 -38.50 -13.48
CA ARG A 573 19.15 -39.16 -13.83
C ARG A 573 19.11 -39.75 -15.23
N ARG A 574 18.00 -40.37 -15.64
CA ARG A 574 17.82 -40.93 -17.00
C ARG A 574 17.79 -39.85 -18.08
N LEU A 575 17.23 -38.68 -17.79
CA LEU A 575 17.24 -37.53 -18.69
C LEU A 575 18.62 -36.83 -18.78
N GLY A 576 19.58 -37.22 -17.95
CA GLY A 576 20.93 -36.64 -17.97
C GLY A 576 21.01 -35.24 -17.35
N VAL A 577 20.20 -34.95 -16.32
CA VAL A 577 20.30 -33.69 -15.58
C VAL A 577 21.67 -33.60 -14.90
N LYS A 578 22.48 -32.60 -15.31
CA LYS A 578 23.84 -32.36 -14.78
C LYS A 578 23.83 -31.68 -13.40
N LEU A 579 22.76 -30.95 -13.07
CA LEU A 579 22.65 -30.22 -11.80
C LEU A 579 22.44 -31.17 -10.62
N ARG A 580 22.99 -30.81 -9.46
CA ARG A 580 22.80 -31.60 -8.23
C ARG A 580 21.34 -31.54 -7.77
N VAL A 581 20.71 -32.70 -7.63
CA VAL A 581 19.36 -32.87 -7.09
C VAL A 581 19.43 -33.16 -5.59
N VAL A 582 18.69 -32.42 -4.79
CA VAL A 582 18.66 -32.53 -3.31
C VAL A 582 17.21 -32.54 -2.84
N VAL A 583 16.85 -33.51 -2.00
CA VAL A 583 15.55 -33.50 -1.33
C VAL A 583 15.65 -32.60 -0.09
N ASN A 584 14.72 -31.66 0.03
CA ASN A 584 14.64 -30.70 1.13
C ASN A 584 13.23 -30.71 1.74
N LEU A 585 13.07 -31.39 2.86
CA LEU A 585 11.79 -31.52 3.57
C LEU A 585 11.25 -30.17 4.07
N GLY A 586 12.14 -29.20 4.30
CA GLY A 586 11.81 -27.82 4.68
C GLY A 586 11.46 -26.91 3.50
N LEU A 587 11.44 -27.40 2.26
CA LEU A 587 11.02 -26.58 1.12
C LEU A 587 9.50 -26.38 1.16
N VAL A 588 9.08 -25.14 1.44
CA VAL A 588 7.66 -24.74 1.49
C VAL A 588 7.43 -23.62 0.47
N TYR A 589 6.81 -23.97 -0.66
CA TYR A 589 6.57 -23.04 -1.76
C TYR A 589 5.13 -23.12 -2.26
N LYS A 590 4.35 -22.05 -2.07
CA LYS A 590 2.95 -21.90 -2.51
C LYS A 590 2.16 -23.22 -2.38
N VAL A 591 2.25 -23.89 -1.22
CA VAL A 591 1.76 -25.27 -1.04
C VAL A 591 0.26 -25.39 -1.33
N GLN A 592 -0.49 -24.33 -1.05
CA GLN A 592 -1.92 -24.22 -1.32
C GLN A 592 -2.27 -24.33 -2.81
N HIS A 593 -1.32 -23.99 -3.70
CA HIS A 593 -1.51 -24.02 -5.14
C HIS A 593 -0.98 -25.32 -5.77
N HIS A 594 -0.30 -26.17 -5.00
CA HIS A 594 0.39 -27.34 -5.53
C HIS A 594 -0.23 -28.65 -5.01
N SER A 595 -0.12 -29.71 -5.81
CA SER A 595 -0.75 -31.02 -5.61
C SER A 595 0.19 -32.18 -5.93
N GLY A 596 1.43 -32.11 -5.47
CA GLY A 596 2.40 -33.19 -5.67
C GLY A 596 3.82 -32.73 -5.38
N VAL A 597 4.72 -33.01 -6.32
CA VAL A 597 6.10 -32.52 -6.27
C VAL A 597 6.14 -31.00 -6.37
N ILE A 598 6.98 -30.39 -5.54
CA ILE A 598 7.39 -28.99 -5.61
C ILE A 598 8.91 -28.92 -5.75
N PHE A 599 9.40 -27.95 -6.52
CA PHE A 599 10.82 -27.82 -6.79
C PHE A 599 11.28 -26.38 -6.94
N GLN A 600 12.55 -26.13 -6.62
CA GLN A 600 13.20 -24.83 -6.76
C GLN A 600 14.64 -24.99 -7.25
N PHE A 601 15.09 -24.05 -8.09
CA PHE A 601 16.46 -23.93 -8.56
C PHE A 601 17.16 -22.83 -7.77
N VAL A 602 18.10 -23.22 -6.91
CA VAL A 602 18.69 -22.31 -5.91
C VAL A 602 20.21 -22.36 -5.95
N ALA A 603 20.82 -21.18 -6.05
CA ALA A 603 22.25 -20.96 -5.86
C ALA A 603 22.48 -20.15 -4.58
N PHE A 604 23.63 -20.30 -3.94
CA PHE A 604 23.99 -19.53 -2.75
C PHE A 604 25.05 -18.49 -3.11
N ILE A 605 24.63 -17.23 -3.21
CA ILE A 605 25.49 -16.14 -3.68
C ILE A 605 26.00 -15.36 -2.46
N LYS A 606 27.33 -15.14 -2.39
CA LYS A 606 27.93 -14.27 -1.39
C LYS A 606 27.65 -12.81 -1.77
N LYS A 607 26.80 -12.13 -1.00
CA LYS A 607 26.57 -10.68 -1.11
C LYS A 607 27.14 -10.00 0.13
N ARG A 608 28.18 -9.17 -0.06
CA ARG A 608 28.92 -8.53 1.03
C ARG A 608 29.45 -9.58 2.03
N LYS A 609 28.96 -9.59 3.28
CA LYS A 609 29.35 -10.51 4.36
C LYS A 609 28.36 -11.68 4.57
N ARG A 610 27.26 -11.77 3.82
CA ARG A 610 26.23 -12.81 4.01
C ARG A 610 26.04 -13.64 2.73
N THR A 611 25.90 -14.94 2.89
CA THR A 611 25.46 -15.84 1.81
C THR A 611 23.94 -15.80 1.74
N VAL A 612 23.39 -15.44 0.58
CA VAL A 612 21.94 -15.30 0.37
C VAL A 612 21.49 -16.32 -0.67
N PRO A 613 20.37 -17.04 -0.46
CA PRO A 613 19.82 -17.90 -1.47
C PRO A 613 19.28 -17.08 -2.65
N ASP A 614 19.69 -17.44 -3.86
CA ASP A 614 19.19 -16.90 -5.12
C ASP A 614 18.37 -17.96 -5.84
N ILE A 615 17.04 -17.77 -5.86
CA ILE A 615 16.09 -18.66 -6.54
C ILE A 615 15.87 -18.15 -7.95
N VAL A 616 16.30 -18.89 -8.98
CA VAL A 616 16.12 -18.49 -10.39
C VAL A 616 14.79 -18.99 -10.97
N ALA A 617 14.35 -20.16 -10.52
CA ALA A 617 13.11 -20.78 -10.97
C ALA A 617 12.44 -21.59 -9.84
N ALA A 618 11.11 -21.62 -9.83
CA ALA A 618 10.32 -22.37 -8.85
C ALA A 618 9.05 -22.92 -9.49
N GLY A 619 8.66 -24.13 -9.12
CA GLY A 619 7.55 -24.82 -9.75
C GLY A 619 7.06 -26.04 -8.99
N GLY A 620 6.16 -26.76 -9.62
CA GLY A 620 5.57 -27.97 -9.09
C GLY A 620 4.27 -28.34 -9.80
N ARG A 621 3.68 -29.45 -9.37
CA ARG A 621 2.37 -29.94 -9.82
C ARG A 621 1.24 -29.13 -9.16
N TYR A 622 0.17 -28.78 -9.89
CA TYR A 622 -0.89 -27.86 -9.43
C TYR A 622 -2.32 -28.23 -9.88
N ASP A 623 -2.61 -29.52 -10.02
CA ASP A 623 -3.91 -30.07 -10.42
C ASP A 623 -5.08 -29.48 -9.62
N HIS A 624 -4.93 -29.35 -8.29
CA HIS A 624 -5.95 -28.77 -7.41
C HIS A 624 -6.31 -27.32 -7.78
N LEU A 625 -5.36 -26.54 -8.31
CA LEU A 625 -5.63 -25.16 -8.70
C LEU A 625 -6.59 -25.07 -9.89
N ILE A 626 -6.56 -26.05 -10.80
CA ILE A 626 -7.50 -26.13 -11.92
C ILE A 626 -8.90 -26.49 -11.42
N LEU A 627 -8.99 -27.36 -10.42
CA LEU A 627 -10.26 -27.76 -9.79
C LEU A 627 -11.01 -26.55 -9.21
N GLU A 628 -10.32 -25.64 -8.54
CA GLU A 628 -10.89 -24.42 -7.93
C GLU A 628 -11.57 -23.47 -8.94
N PHE A 629 -11.20 -23.54 -10.23
CA PHE A 629 -11.75 -22.67 -11.27
C PHE A 629 -12.86 -23.32 -12.10
N ARG A 630 -13.24 -24.56 -11.80
CA ARG A 630 -14.31 -25.24 -12.52
C ARG A 630 -15.68 -24.71 -12.14
N GLY A 631 -16.58 -24.76 -13.13
CA GLY A 631 -17.99 -24.50 -12.89
C GLY A 631 -18.60 -25.60 -12.00
N PRO A 632 -19.56 -25.27 -11.12
CA PRO A 632 -20.16 -26.21 -10.17
C PRO A 632 -20.87 -27.42 -10.83
N ALA A 633 -21.18 -27.33 -12.13
CA ALA A 633 -21.83 -28.39 -12.90
C ALA A 633 -20.87 -29.26 -13.74
N SER A 634 -19.55 -29.04 -13.68
CA SER A 634 -18.58 -29.77 -14.52
C SER A 634 -18.24 -31.15 -13.94
N THR A 635 -18.46 -32.21 -14.72
CA THR A 635 -18.20 -33.62 -14.35
C THR A 635 -16.95 -34.22 -15.02
N VAL A 636 -16.26 -33.45 -15.87
CA VAL A 636 -15.05 -33.90 -16.59
C VAL A 636 -13.94 -34.22 -15.59
N ALA A 637 -13.02 -35.16 -15.86
CA ALA A 637 -11.87 -35.40 -14.97
C ALA A 637 -10.90 -34.20 -14.98
N VAL A 638 -10.31 -33.84 -13.83
CA VAL A 638 -9.32 -32.73 -13.76
C VAL A 638 -8.02 -33.20 -14.41
N PRO A 639 -7.47 -32.50 -15.43
CA PRO A 639 -6.19 -32.88 -16.02
C PRO A 639 -5.04 -32.70 -15.01
N ASN A 640 -3.96 -33.44 -15.22
CA ASN A 640 -2.72 -33.20 -14.48
C ASN A 640 -1.99 -31.99 -15.06
N ALA A 641 -1.43 -31.17 -14.18
CA ALA A 641 -0.74 -29.95 -14.54
C ALA A 641 0.53 -29.77 -13.72
N VAL A 642 1.64 -29.57 -14.42
CA VAL A 642 2.93 -29.22 -13.81
C VAL A 642 3.50 -28.01 -14.52
N GLY A 643 4.19 -27.16 -13.79
CA GLY A 643 4.80 -25.99 -14.39
C GLY A 643 5.78 -25.28 -13.49
N VAL A 644 6.47 -24.33 -14.09
CA VAL A 644 7.59 -23.62 -13.49
C VAL A 644 7.57 -22.16 -13.92
N SER A 645 7.91 -21.28 -12.98
CA SER A 645 8.11 -19.86 -13.20
C SER A 645 9.59 -19.54 -13.06
N VAL A 646 10.16 -18.89 -14.07
CA VAL A 646 11.56 -18.48 -14.17
C VAL A 646 11.62 -16.96 -14.08
N ALA A 647 12.49 -16.43 -13.23
CA ALA A 647 12.70 -14.99 -13.07
C ALA A 647 13.68 -14.47 -14.13
N LEU A 648 13.16 -13.92 -15.23
CA LEU A 648 13.98 -13.49 -16.37
C LEU A 648 14.96 -12.37 -15.98
N ASP A 649 14.51 -11.44 -15.13
CA ASP A 649 15.32 -10.33 -14.65
C ASP A 649 16.57 -10.80 -13.90
N LYS A 650 16.48 -11.94 -13.20
CA LYS A 650 17.64 -12.53 -12.50
C LYS A 650 18.65 -13.12 -13.46
N ILE A 651 18.20 -13.71 -14.57
CA ILE A 651 19.08 -14.21 -15.62
C ILE A 651 19.80 -13.05 -16.30
N CYS A 652 19.07 -11.99 -16.67
CA CYS A 652 19.64 -10.79 -17.27
C CYS A 652 20.65 -10.13 -16.33
N ALA A 653 20.32 -9.99 -15.05
CA ALA A 653 21.23 -9.45 -14.03
C ALA A 653 22.47 -10.33 -13.82
N ALA A 654 22.34 -11.66 -13.96
CA ALA A 654 23.48 -12.57 -13.86
C ALA A 654 24.46 -12.39 -15.00
N ILE A 655 23.96 -12.31 -16.24
CA ILE A 655 24.79 -12.11 -17.42
C ILE A 655 25.43 -10.72 -17.43
N ALA A 656 24.68 -9.69 -17.02
CA ALA A 656 25.21 -8.33 -16.90
C ALA A 656 26.30 -8.18 -15.82
N SER A 657 26.35 -9.09 -14.84
CA SER A 657 27.35 -9.08 -13.75
C SER A 657 28.63 -9.85 -14.04
N MET A 658 28.79 -10.44 -15.24
CA MET A 658 30.02 -11.13 -15.64
C MET A 658 31.18 -10.14 -15.79
N GLU A 659 32.42 -10.59 -15.53
CA GLU A 659 33.63 -9.78 -15.71
C GLU A 659 33.79 -9.30 -17.16
N GLU A 660 33.47 -10.17 -18.13
CA GLU A 660 33.32 -9.82 -19.54
C GLU A 660 31.85 -10.01 -19.95
N PRO A 661 31.04 -8.93 -19.95
CA PRO A 661 29.63 -9.03 -20.32
C PRO A 661 29.47 -9.34 -21.82
N LEU A 662 28.55 -10.25 -22.12
CA LEU A 662 28.19 -10.61 -23.50
C LEU A 662 27.72 -9.39 -24.29
N THR A 663 28.44 -9.05 -25.37
CA THR A 663 28.03 -8.01 -26.32
C THR A 663 27.06 -8.59 -27.35
N VAL A 664 25.79 -8.20 -27.23
CA VAL A 664 24.72 -8.62 -28.15
C VAL A 664 24.58 -7.58 -29.26
N SER A 665 24.70 -8.03 -30.50
CA SER A 665 24.49 -7.16 -31.67
C SER A 665 23.01 -6.86 -31.92
N SER A 666 22.72 -5.66 -32.42
CA SER A 666 21.38 -5.33 -32.95
C SER A 666 21.20 -5.79 -34.41
N CYS A 667 22.29 -5.84 -35.18
CA CYS A 667 22.28 -6.21 -36.58
C CYS A 667 23.56 -6.97 -36.96
N ASP A 668 23.50 -7.70 -38.06
CA ASP A 668 24.66 -8.42 -38.60
C ASP A 668 25.64 -7.46 -39.29
N VAL A 669 25.12 -6.41 -39.94
CA VAL A 669 25.91 -5.46 -40.72
C VAL A 669 25.42 -4.03 -40.56
N LEU A 670 26.34 -3.08 -40.39
CA LEU A 670 26.08 -1.65 -40.51
C LEU A 670 26.48 -1.18 -41.91
N VAL A 671 25.57 -0.54 -42.64
CA VAL A 671 25.83 0.07 -43.94
C VAL A 671 26.10 1.55 -43.74
N PHE A 672 27.25 2.03 -44.22
CA PHE A 672 27.64 3.43 -44.13
C PHE A 672 27.87 4.03 -45.53
N PRO A 673 27.14 5.09 -45.90
CA PRO A 673 27.42 5.85 -47.12
C PRO A 673 28.67 6.72 -46.93
N VAL A 674 29.68 6.54 -47.78
CA VAL A 674 30.88 7.39 -47.78
C VAL A 674 30.57 8.67 -48.55
N GLY A 675 30.07 9.68 -47.83
CA GLY A 675 29.67 10.98 -48.38
C GLY A 675 28.23 11.02 -48.89
N HIS A 676 27.65 12.22 -48.97
CA HIS A 676 26.22 12.43 -49.27
C HIS A 676 25.78 11.86 -50.62
N SER A 677 26.66 11.87 -51.63
CA SER A 677 26.34 11.33 -52.95
C SER A 677 26.04 9.82 -52.91
N SER A 678 26.70 9.10 -52.01
CA SER A 678 26.64 7.63 -51.90
C SER A 678 25.39 7.13 -51.14
N LEU A 679 24.54 8.02 -50.64
CA LEU A 679 23.36 7.66 -49.82
C LEU A 679 22.35 6.83 -50.61
N SER A 680 22.01 7.23 -51.84
CA SER A 680 21.06 6.50 -52.69
C SER A 680 21.51 5.06 -52.94
N LYS A 681 22.82 4.86 -53.15
CA LYS A 681 23.40 3.54 -53.35
C LYS A 681 23.42 2.73 -52.05
N ALA A 682 23.74 3.35 -50.91
CA ALA A 682 23.66 2.69 -49.60
C ALA A 682 22.24 2.23 -49.27
N ILE A 683 21.22 3.01 -49.63
CA ILE A 683 19.80 2.62 -49.51
C ILE A 683 19.50 1.38 -50.36
N SER A 684 19.95 1.34 -51.62
CA SER A 684 19.80 0.15 -52.48
C SER A 684 20.47 -1.09 -51.88
N VAL A 685 21.69 -0.94 -51.35
CA VAL A 685 22.44 -2.02 -50.70
C VAL A 685 21.70 -2.53 -49.45
N VAL A 686 21.24 -1.65 -48.56
CA VAL A 686 20.55 -2.07 -47.33
C VAL A 686 19.19 -2.70 -47.64
N GLN A 687 18.46 -2.20 -48.65
CA GLN A 687 17.21 -2.80 -49.13
C GLN A 687 17.44 -4.23 -49.65
N LYS A 688 18.53 -4.45 -50.39
CA LYS A 688 18.91 -5.78 -50.87
C LYS A 688 19.17 -6.73 -49.70
N LEU A 689 19.92 -6.29 -48.68
CA LEU A 689 20.18 -7.07 -47.47
C LEU A 689 18.88 -7.43 -46.74
N TRP A 690 17.99 -6.47 -46.50
CA TRP A 690 16.70 -6.71 -45.86
C TRP A 690 15.82 -7.68 -46.65
N SER A 691 15.75 -7.53 -47.98
CA SER A 691 14.95 -8.42 -48.85
C SER A 691 15.40 -9.89 -48.79
N THR A 692 16.65 -10.12 -48.39
CA THR A 692 17.25 -11.45 -48.23
C THR A 692 17.22 -11.98 -46.79
N GLY A 693 16.62 -11.21 -45.86
CA GLY A 693 16.49 -11.59 -44.45
C GLY A 693 17.74 -11.37 -43.59
N VAL A 694 18.74 -10.64 -44.11
CA VAL A 694 19.93 -10.25 -43.33
C VAL A 694 19.58 -9.05 -42.45
N SER A 695 19.92 -9.11 -41.16
CA SER A 695 19.70 -7.98 -40.26
C SER A 695 20.74 -6.91 -40.54
N ALA A 696 20.31 -5.78 -41.12
CA ALA A 696 21.18 -4.68 -41.50
C ALA A 696 20.66 -3.36 -40.93
N ASP A 697 21.57 -2.44 -40.60
CA ASP A 697 21.24 -1.07 -40.21
C ASP A 697 21.96 -0.08 -41.13
N ILE A 698 21.47 1.15 -41.24
CA ILE A 698 22.08 2.22 -42.04
C ILE A 698 22.39 3.42 -41.17
N ALA A 699 23.62 3.91 -41.25
CA ALA A 699 24.02 5.12 -40.53
C ALA A 699 23.40 6.37 -41.20
N TYR A 700 22.59 7.12 -40.43
CA TYR A 700 21.92 8.33 -40.91
C TYR A 700 22.85 9.55 -41.02
N ASP A 701 23.84 9.64 -40.13
CA ASP A 701 24.78 10.76 -40.10
C ASP A 701 26.02 10.46 -40.94
N VAL A 702 26.03 11.01 -42.14
CA VAL A 702 27.10 10.85 -43.14
C VAL A 702 28.37 11.61 -42.76
N SER A 703 28.31 12.50 -41.76
CA SER A 703 29.45 13.29 -41.29
C SER A 703 30.36 12.53 -40.32
N GLN A 704 29.92 11.37 -39.83
CA GLN A 704 30.71 10.57 -38.88
C GLN A 704 31.97 10.02 -39.51
N SER A 705 33.07 10.05 -38.74
CA SER A 705 34.33 9.48 -39.17
C SER A 705 34.26 7.95 -39.17
N GLN A 706 35.05 7.31 -40.04
CA GLN A 706 35.12 5.84 -40.08
C GLN A 706 35.59 5.24 -38.74
N GLU A 707 36.46 5.92 -38.00
CA GLU A 707 36.95 5.46 -36.69
C GLU A 707 35.81 5.44 -35.66
N THR A 708 34.99 6.49 -35.64
CA THR A 708 33.81 6.59 -34.77
C THR A 708 32.81 5.48 -35.06
N LEU A 709 32.62 5.14 -36.34
CA LEU A 709 31.70 4.06 -36.76
C LEU A 709 32.25 2.66 -36.44
N VAL A 710 33.55 2.45 -36.58
CA VAL A 710 34.21 1.20 -36.19
C VAL A 710 34.07 0.99 -34.68
N GLU A 711 34.29 2.05 -33.89
CA GLU A 711 34.12 1.99 -32.44
C GLU A 711 32.64 1.78 -32.05
N HIS A 712 31.71 2.44 -32.75
CA HIS A 712 30.28 2.17 -32.59
C HIS A 712 29.94 0.71 -32.90
N CYS A 713 30.47 0.13 -33.98
CA CYS A 713 30.26 -1.28 -34.30
C CYS A 713 30.81 -2.20 -33.21
N ARG A 714 32.01 -1.92 -32.69
CA ARG A 714 32.62 -2.68 -31.59
C ARG A 714 31.77 -2.63 -30.32
N LEU A 715 31.37 -1.44 -29.87
CA LEU A 715 30.54 -1.25 -28.68
C LEU A 715 29.14 -1.86 -28.85
N ALA A 716 28.59 -1.78 -30.06
CA ALA A 716 27.27 -2.33 -30.38
C ALA A 716 27.29 -3.84 -30.67
N GLY A 717 28.46 -4.49 -30.73
CA GLY A 717 28.63 -5.91 -31.04
C GLY A 717 28.45 -6.30 -32.51
N ILE A 718 28.42 -5.31 -33.42
CA ILE A 718 28.20 -5.49 -34.87
C ILE A 718 29.49 -6.03 -35.50
N THR A 719 29.38 -7.13 -36.24
CA THR A 719 30.55 -7.85 -36.78
C THR A 719 30.99 -7.36 -38.15
N CYS A 720 30.12 -6.70 -38.91
CA CYS A 720 30.44 -6.23 -40.26
C CYS A 720 30.04 -4.75 -40.45
N LEU A 721 30.92 -3.98 -41.09
CA LEU A 721 30.68 -2.62 -41.56
C LEU A 721 30.86 -2.57 -43.09
N ALA A 722 29.78 -2.28 -43.82
CA ALA A 722 29.77 -2.13 -45.26
C ALA A 722 29.86 -0.65 -45.65
N LEU A 723 31.03 -0.24 -46.16
CA LEU A 723 31.31 1.10 -46.65
C LEU A 723 30.92 1.20 -48.14
N VAL A 724 29.92 2.03 -48.42
CA VAL A 724 29.37 2.20 -49.78
C VAL A 724 29.84 3.55 -50.34
N SER A 725 30.55 3.53 -51.46
CA SER A 725 31.00 4.74 -52.16
C SER A 725 30.62 4.71 -53.64
N ASP A 726 30.24 5.86 -54.19
CA ASP A 726 30.04 6.01 -55.65
C ASP A 726 31.35 5.90 -56.44
N LYS A 727 32.48 6.26 -55.81
CA LYS A 727 33.81 6.23 -56.45
C LYS A 727 34.31 4.81 -56.72
N GLU A 728 33.71 3.80 -56.07
CA GLU A 728 34.20 2.42 -56.11
C GLU A 728 33.48 1.51 -57.13
N GLY A 729 32.58 2.04 -57.96
CA GLY A 729 31.85 1.26 -58.97
C GLY A 729 30.94 0.20 -58.33
N ASN A 730 30.79 -1.00 -58.91
CA ASN A 730 29.92 -2.06 -58.37
C ASN A 730 30.50 -2.84 -57.16
N TYR A 731 31.45 -2.24 -56.43
CA TYR A 731 32.08 -2.86 -55.28
C TYR A 731 31.71 -2.13 -53.98
N VAL A 732 31.61 -2.91 -52.90
CA VAL A 732 31.41 -2.45 -51.52
C VAL A 732 32.60 -2.91 -50.69
N LYS A 733 33.16 -2.00 -49.88
CA LYS A 733 34.21 -2.34 -48.92
C LYS A 733 33.58 -2.85 -47.65
N VAL A 734 33.87 -4.08 -47.27
CA VAL A 734 33.38 -4.68 -46.03
C VAL A 734 34.53 -4.83 -45.06
N LYS A 735 34.40 -4.16 -43.91
CA LYS A 735 35.26 -4.35 -42.74
C LYS A 735 34.59 -5.35 -41.82
N SER A 736 35.27 -6.45 -41.50
CA SER A 736 34.81 -7.44 -40.53
C SER A 736 35.65 -7.39 -39.26
N PHE A 737 34.98 -7.52 -38.12
CA PHE A 737 35.55 -7.50 -36.78
C PHE A 737 35.43 -8.90 -36.16
N GLU A 738 36.55 -9.60 -35.98
CA GLU A 738 36.62 -10.89 -35.30
C GLU A 738 37.56 -10.78 -34.10
N LYS A 739 37.00 -10.69 -32.89
CA LYS A 739 37.75 -10.40 -31.66
C LYS A 739 38.63 -9.14 -31.84
N ASP A 740 39.95 -9.27 -31.79
CA ASP A 740 40.93 -8.19 -31.99
C ASP A 740 41.43 -8.04 -33.44
N ARG A 741 41.00 -8.91 -34.36
CA ARG A 741 41.44 -8.86 -35.77
C ARG A 741 40.43 -8.10 -36.62
N GLN A 742 40.92 -7.09 -37.32
CA GLN A 742 40.18 -6.37 -38.35
C GLN A 742 40.62 -6.87 -39.72
N SER A 743 39.65 -7.20 -40.58
CA SER A 743 39.92 -7.56 -41.97
C SER A 743 39.05 -6.71 -42.89
N GLU A 744 39.64 -6.19 -43.96
CA GLU A 744 38.95 -5.39 -44.98
C GLU A 744 38.99 -6.15 -46.31
N LYS A 745 37.82 -6.34 -46.92
CA LYS A 745 37.70 -6.98 -48.24
C LYS A 745 36.84 -6.12 -49.15
N ARG A 746 37.22 -6.09 -50.42
CA ARG A 746 36.44 -5.44 -51.48
C ARG A 746 35.58 -6.49 -52.16
N ILE A 747 34.26 -6.31 -52.11
CA ILE A 747 33.29 -7.35 -52.49
C ILE A 747 32.36 -6.81 -53.57
N PRO A 748 32.10 -7.55 -54.66
CA PRO A 748 31.07 -7.18 -55.62
C PRO A 748 29.69 -7.06 -54.96
N GLU A 749 28.88 -6.08 -55.36
CA GLU A 749 27.53 -5.90 -54.83
C GLU A 749 26.61 -7.12 -55.09
N SER A 750 26.91 -7.93 -56.13
CA SER A 750 26.24 -9.21 -56.38
C SER A 750 26.44 -10.21 -55.24
N ASP A 751 27.66 -10.27 -54.70
CA ASP A 751 28.11 -11.33 -53.80
C ASP A 751 28.07 -10.90 -52.32
N LEU A 752 27.76 -9.62 -52.07
CA LEU A 752 27.75 -9.02 -50.74
C LEU A 752 26.84 -9.77 -49.76
N VAL A 753 25.65 -10.16 -50.21
CA VAL A 753 24.66 -10.90 -49.39
C VAL A 753 25.24 -12.26 -48.97
N ASP A 754 25.74 -13.03 -49.94
CA ASP A 754 26.30 -14.36 -49.69
C ASP A 754 27.51 -14.28 -48.75
N HIS A 755 28.36 -13.26 -48.93
CA HIS A 755 29.51 -13.04 -48.05
C HIS A 755 29.10 -12.78 -46.60
N ILE A 756 28.11 -11.90 -46.37
CA ILE A 756 27.63 -11.57 -45.03
C ILE A 756 26.97 -12.79 -44.38
N ILE A 757 26.13 -13.53 -45.12
CA ILE A 757 25.51 -14.77 -44.63
C ILE A 757 26.57 -15.81 -44.24
N GLN A 758 27.61 -15.98 -45.06
CA GLN A 758 28.70 -16.92 -44.78
C GLN A 758 29.45 -16.53 -43.50
N LYS A 759 29.78 -15.24 -43.34
CA LYS A 759 30.42 -14.67 -42.15
C LYS A 759 29.58 -14.88 -40.88
N CYS A 760 28.28 -14.62 -40.95
CA CYS A 760 27.37 -14.84 -39.83
C CYS A 760 27.29 -16.32 -39.44
N ARG A 761 27.21 -17.23 -40.42
CA ARG A 761 27.18 -18.68 -40.16
C ARG A 761 28.44 -19.19 -39.46
N THR A 762 29.63 -18.76 -39.87
CA THR A 762 30.89 -19.15 -39.20
C THR A 762 30.91 -18.77 -37.72
N ARG A 763 30.37 -17.59 -37.36
CA ARG A 763 30.22 -17.18 -35.95
C ARG A 763 29.32 -18.12 -35.14
N PHE A 764 28.16 -18.50 -35.71
CA PHE A 764 27.22 -19.43 -35.06
C PHE A 764 27.81 -20.84 -34.84
N PHE A 765 28.72 -21.28 -35.71
CA PHE A 765 29.41 -22.57 -35.56
C PHE A 765 30.57 -22.49 -34.56
N ASP A 766 31.36 -21.41 -34.54
CA ASP A 766 32.45 -21.23 -33.57
C ASP A 766 31.95 -21.07 -32.13
N GLU A 767 30.81 -20.39 -31.92
CA GLU A 767 30.16 -20.31 -30.60
C GLU A 767 29.65 -21.67 -30.09
N ARG A 768 29.38 -22.64 -30.97
CA ARG A 768 29.04 -24.03 -30.58
C ARG A 768 30.27 -24.90 -30.35
N ASN A 769 31.30 -24.79 -31.19
CA ASN A 769 32.51 -25.63 -31.08
C ASN A 769 33.37 -25.30 -29.84
N ILE A 770 33.43 -24.03 -29.42
CA ILE A 770 34.12 -23.66 -28.16
C ILE A 770 33.42 -24.33 -26.95
N ARG A 771 32.12 -24.58 -27.02
CA ARG A 771 31.34 -25.26 -25.96
C ARG A 771 31.64 -26.76 -25.87
N GLU A 772 31.91 -27.44 -26.99
CA GLU A 772 32.26 -28.88 -26.99
C GLU A 772 33.73 -29.14 -26.59
N ILE A 773 34.64 -28.22 -26.89
CA ILE A 773 36.07 -28.37 -26.53
C ILE A 773 36.30 -28.15 -25.03
N SER A 774 35.49 -27.30 -24.38
CA SER A 774 35.60 -27.04 -22.94
C SER A 774 35.16 -28.22 -22.06
N GLU A 775 34.31 -29.13 -22.56
CA GLU A 775 33.93 -30.37 -21.85
C GLU A 775 35.03 -31.44 -21.90
N ASN A 776 36.01 -31.34 -22.82
CA ASN A 776 37.07 -32.33 -23.00
C ASN A 776 38.39 -31.98 -22.29
N MET A 777 38.50 -30.80 -21.65
CA MET A 777 39.73 -30.29 -21.04
C MET A 777 39.74 -30.27 -19.49
N THR A 778 38.83 -30.99 -18.82
CA THR A 778 38.81 -31.09 -17.34
C THR A 778 39.33 -32.43 -16.79
N LEU A 779 40.19 -33.14 -17.53
CA LEU A 779 40.88 -34.33 -17.04
C LEU A 779 42.38 -34.28 -17.40
N GLN A 780 43.16 -33.49 -16.65
CA GLN A 780 44.55 -33.84 -16.28
C GLN A 780 45.10 -32.88 -15.20
N ASN A 781 45.68 -33.48 -14.16
CA ASN A 781 46.20 -32.89 -12.93
C ASN A 781 47.23 -31.76 -13.11
N PRO A 782 47.35 -30.80 -12.17
CA PRO A 782 48.47 -29.88 -12.12
C PRO A 782 49.63 -30.47 -11.28
N LYS A 783 50.79 -30.69 -11.91
CA LYS A 783 52.09 -30.68 -11.22
C LYS A 783 52.91 -29.54 -11.79
N GLY A 784 53.50 -28.77 -10.88
CA GLY A 784 53.94 -27.41 -11.13
C GLY A 784 55.12 -27.24 -12.09
N SER A 785 55.33 -25.99 -12.47
CA SER A 785 56.65 -25.46 -12.79
C SER A 785 56.59 -23.93 -12.86
N GLN A 786 57.73 -23.35 -12.51
CA GLN A 786 58.02 -21.95 -12.27
C GLN A 786 57.80 -21.06 -13.51
N VAL A 787 57.40 -19.82 -13.28
CA VAL A 787 57.52 -18.75 -14.29
C VAL A 787 58.55 -17.74 -13.80
N ASN A 788 59.66 -17.65 -14.53
CA ASN A 788 60.66 -16.59 -14.45
C ASN A 788 60.31 -15.46 -15.45
N ASN A 789 60.68 -14.25 -15.03
CA ASN A 789 60.54 -12.95 -15.70
C ASN A 789 61.10 -12.83 -17.11
N THR A 790 60.54 -11.84 -17.83
CA THR A 790 61.07 -10.84 -18.81
C THR A 790 60.06 -10.75 -19.97
N GLY A 791 59.53 -9.61 -20.43
CA GLY A 791 59.80 -8.17 -20.33
C GLY A 791 59.48 -7.57 -21.72
N SER A 792 58.95 -6.34 -21.82
CA SER A 792 58.77 -5.53 -23.06
C SER A 792 57.52 -5.82 -23.91
N LEU A 793 56.74 -4.88 -24.49
CA LEU A 793 56.53 -3.42 -24.41
C LEU A 793 55.22 -3.14 -25.19
N GLU A 794 54.44 -2.11 -24.79
CA GLU A 794 53.50 -1.28 -25.62
C GLU A 794 52.06 -1.79 -25.85
N GLN A 795 50.98 -0.98 -25.89
CA GLN A 795 50.75 0.47 -25.94
C GLN A 795 49.28 0.76 -25.50
N HIS A 796 49.03 1.95 -24.93
CA HIS A 796 47.75 2.40 -24.35
C HIS A 796 46.70 2.93 -25.36
N GLY A 797 45.41 2.84 -24.98
CA GLY A 797 44.32 3.78 -25.33
C GLY A 797 42.93 3.14 -25.26
N SER A 798 41.86 3.69 -24.69
CA SER A 798 41.57 4.94 -23.95
C SER A 798 40.19 4.74 -23.30
N SER A 799 40.05 4.89 -21.97
CA SER A 799 38.76 4.86 -21.27
C SER A 799 38.55 6.19 -20.54
N GLY A 800 37.32 6.69 -20.58
CA GLY A 800 36.93 8.06 -20.20
C GLY A 800 37.54 8.52 -18.86
N THR A 801 38.23 9.65 -18.91
CA THR A 801 38.88 10.26 -17.75
C THR A 801 37.83 10.89 -16.83
N THR A 802 37.59 10.27 -15.67
CA THR A 802 37.11 10.99 -14.49
C THR A 802 38.18 12.03 -14.11
N ASN A 803 37.83 13.31 -14.03
CA ASN A 803 38.75 14.35 -13.57
C ASN A 803 39.10 14.12 -12.10
N MET A 804 40.27 13.52 -11.87
CA MET A 804 40.80 13.18 -10.56
C MET A 804 42.02 14.06 -10.30
N ASN A 805 41.84 15.07 -9.47
CA ASN A 805 42.90 16.01 -9.12
C ASN A 805 43.72 15.43 -7.98
N VAL A 806 45.03 15.26 -8.21
CA VAL A 806 45.96 14.68 -7.23
C VAL A 806 46.89 15.76 -6.71
N TYR A 807 46.85 16.00 -5.40
CA TYR A 807 47.69 16.96 -4.69
C TYR A 807 48.75 16.21 -3.89
N VAL A 808 50.02 16.34 -4.30
CA VAL A 808 51.14 15.70 -3.60
C VAL A 808 51.73 16.62 -2.53
N ILE A 809 51.54 16.25 -1.26
CA ILE A 809 52.05 16.96 -0.08
C ILE A 809 53.17 16.11 0.52
N GLY A 810 54.43 16.52 0.31
CA GLY A 810 55.61 15.86 0.86
C GLY A 810 56.23 16.62 2.03
N PRO A 811 56.98 15.95 2.93
CA PRO A 811 57.67 16.61 4.05
C PRO A 811 58.77 17.56 3.58
N ASP A 812 59.34 17.31 2.40
CA ASP A 812 60.32 18.13 1.69
C ASP A 812 59.81 18.50 0.28
N LYS A 813 60.44 19.50 -0.37
CA LYS A 813 60.11 19.88 -1.76
C LYS A 813 60.36 18.71 -2.73
N VAL A 814 59.29 18.02 -3.10
CA VAL A 814 59.32 16.97 -4.12
C VAL A 814 59.62 17.58 -5.50
N SER A 815 60.56 17.00 -6.24
CA SER A 815 60.88 17.42 -7.61
C SER A 815 59.70 17.23 -8.55
N ALA A 816 59.61 18.04 -9.61
CA ALA A 816 58.50 17.99 -10.56
C ALA A 816 58.36 16.63 -11.27
N SER A 817 59.48 15.95 -11.53
CA SER A 817 59.50 14.61 -12.14
C SER A 817 58.94 13.54 -11.20
N THR A 818 59.35 13.55 -9.93
CA THR A 818 58.86 12.61 -8.92
C THR A 818 57.38 12.85 -8.61
N ARG A 819 56.95 14.13 -8.57
CA ARG A 819 55.53 14.48 -8.40
C ARG A 819 54.64 13.90 -9.50
N ARG A 820 55.01 14.11 -10.78
CA ARG A 820 54.28 13.54 -11.93
C ARG A 820 54.20 12.01 -11.86
N ARG A 821 55.28 11.35 -11.45
CA ARG A 821 55.30 9.89 -11.29
C ARG A 821 54.28 9.42 -10.25
N TYR A 822 54.21 10.08 -9.08
CA TYR A 822 53.20 9.76 -8.07
C TYR A 822 51.78 10.05 -8.56
N GLU A 823 51.54 11.19 -9.21
CA GLU A 823 50.23 11.53 -9.79
C GLU A 823 49.75 10.43 -10.76
N THR A 824 50.59 10.01 -11.70
CA THR A 824 50.24 8.95 -12.67
C THR A 824 50.00 7.59 -11.99
N GLN A 825 50.84 7.23 -11.01
CA GLN A 825 50.69 5.98 -10.27
C GLN A 825 49.36 5.95 -9.49
N ILE A 826 49.02 7.06 -8.84
CA ILE A 826 47.82 7.19 -8.01
C ILE A 826 46.56 7.21 -8.89
N GLN A 827 46.57 7.94 -10.01
CA GLN A 827 45.46 7.94 -10.97
C GLN A 827 45.19 6.53 -11.52
N THR A 828 46.24 5.78 -11.85
CA THR A 828 46.11 4.39 -12.32
C THR A 828 45.54 3.48 -11.22
N ARG A 829 46.00 3.63 -9.97
CA ARG A 829 45.52 2.83 -8.82
C ARG A 829 44.08 3.13 -8.44
N LEU A 830 43.67 4.40 -8.53
CA LEU A 830 42.35 4.86 -8.12
C LEU A 830 41.33 4.92 -9.29
N GLN A 831 41.72 4.50 -10.49
CA GLN A 831 40.84 4.46 -11.67
C GLN A 831 39.55 3.66 -11.42
N ASN A 832 39.64 2.57 -10.66
CA ASN A 832 38.49 1.75 -10.26
C ASN A 832 37.66 2.37 -9.12
N LEU A 833 38.18 3.36 -8.41
CA LEU A 833 37.43 4.07 -7.37
C LEU A 833 36.42 5.05 -8.00
N GLY A 834 36.83 5.73 -9.07
CA GLY A 834 35.98 6.67 -9.82
C GLY A 834 34.77 6.00 -10.46
N SER A 835 34.89 4.75 -10.90
CA SER A 835 33.76 3.98 -11.47
C SER A 835 32.74 3.51 -10.41
N ASN A 836 33.17 3.31 -9.16
CA ASN A 836 32.31 2.85 -8.07
C ASN A 836 31.59 4.00 -7.33
N LEU A 837 32.09 5.23 -7.43
CA LEU A 837 31.53 6.43 -6.81
C LEU A 837 30.72 7.24 -7.84
N GLN A 838 29.76 6.62 -8.53
CA GLN A 838 28.81 7.32 -9.40
C GLN A 838 27.77 8.09 -8.57
N ASN A 839 28.19 9.19 -7.95
CA ASN A 839 27.27 10.25 -7.53
C ASN A 839 27.52 11.48 -8.40
N LYS A 840 26.42 12.05 -8.89
CA LYS A 840 26.37 13.21 -9.76
C LYS A 840 27.24 14.35 -9.19
N SER A 841 28.12 14.87 -10.05
CA SER A 841 28.79 16.18 -9.94
C SER A 841 29.58 16.47 -8.65
N ASN A 842 30.66 15.74 -8.36
CA ASN A 842 31.70 16.25 -7.45
C ASN A 842 33.09 15.75 -7.90
N ASP A 843 34.03 16.69 -8.08
CA ASP A 843 35.44 16.40 -8.33
C ASP A 843 35.99 15.56 -7.15
N ILE A 844 36.60 14.41 -7.44
CA ILE A 844 37.26 13.60 -6.41
C ILE A 844 38.64 14.20 -6.17
N GLU A 845 38.86 14.73 -4.98
CA GLU A 845 40.12 15.35 -4.59
C GLU A 845 41.00 14.35 -3.84
N VAL A 846 42.21 14.11 -4.34
CA VAL A 846 43.14 13.12 -3.78
C VAL A 846 44.34 13.84 -3.16
N LEU A 847 44.50 13.71 -1.84
CA LEU A 847 45.66 14.18 -1.09
C LEU A 847 46.67 13.04 -0.95
N ALA A 848 47.78 13.13 -1.69
CA ALA A 848 48.86 12.15 -1.69
C ALA A 848 49.96 12.55 -0.68
N VAL A 849 50.21 11.72 0.33
CA VAL A 849 51.06 12.03 1.50
C VAL A 849 52.09 10.94 1.79
N ASP A 850 53.22 11.32 2.40
CA ASP A 850 54.27 10.42 2.91
C ASP A 850 54.00 10.05 4.37
N LEU A 851 52.90 9.33 4.60
CA LEU A 851 52.53 8.80 5.91
C LEU A 851 52.46 7.29 5.87
N SER A 852 52.86 6.61 6.95
CA SER A 852 52.60 5.18 7.08
C SER A 852 51.10 4.92 7.19
N LYS A 853 50.65 3.74 6.78
CA LYS A 853 49.28 3.25 6.90
C LYS A 853 48.72 3.44 8.31
N GLU A 854 49.52 3.14 9.33
CA GLU A 854 49.14 3.32 10.74
C GLU A 854 48.87 4.78 11.09
N THR A 855 49.69 5.71 10.57
CA THR A 855 49.51 7.15 10.78
C THR A 855 48.31 7.68 10.00
N LEU A 856 48.09 7.19 8.78
CA LEU A 856 46.99 7.59 7.90
C LEU A 856 45.62 7.22 8.48
N ILE A 857 45.51 6.07 9.16
CA ILE A 857 44.26 5.64 9.83
C ILE A 857 43.84 6.62 10.93
N ASN A 858 44.78 7.27 11.62
CA ASN A 858 44.45 8.24 12.67
C ASN A 858 43.71 9.48 12.14
N PHE A 859 43.84 9.83 10.85
CA PHE A 859 43.10 10.94 10.24
C PHE A 859 41.59 10.68 10.12
N LEU A 860 41.13 9.43 10.35
CA LEU A 860 39.70 9.12 10.43
C LEU A 860 39.04 9.65 11.71
N SER A 861 39.81 10.10 12.70
CA SER A 861 39.26 10.72 13.91
C SER A 861 38.99 12.22 13.76
N LEU A 862 39.14 12.78 12.54
CA LEU A 862 38.80 14.18 12.26
C LEU A 862 37.28 14.32 12.12
N GLU A 863 36.74 15.35 12.78
CA GLU A 863 35.31 15.68 12.74
C GLU A 863 35.07 16.89 11.83
N PHE A 864 34.07 16.81 10.95
CA PHE A 864 33.82 17.81 9.90
C PHE A 864 32.52 18.61 10.07
N GLU A 865 31.81 18.46 11.19
CA GLU A 865 30.49 19.07 11.42
C GLU A 865 30.55 20.60 11.63
N SER A 866 31.60 21.11 12.28
CA SER A 866 31.85 22.54 12.49
C SER A 866 33.34 22.88 12.51
N GLU A 867 33.68 24.15 12.24
CA GLU A 867 35.07 24.64 12.25
C GLU A 867 35.71 24.50 13.65
N GLU A 868 34.93 24.66 14.72
CA GLU A 868 35.39 24.49 16.09
C GLU A 868 35.68 23.01 16.43
N GLN A 869 34.81 22.07 16.03
CA GLN A 869 35.03 20.62 16.20
C GLN A 869 36.21 20.12 15.37
N PHE A 870 36.35 20.60 14.13
CA PHE A 870 37.51 20.27 13.30
C PHE A 870 38.82 20.75 13.95
N ASN A 871 38.87 21.99 14.41
CA ASN A 871 40.06 22.52 15.08
C ASN A 871 40.40 21.78 16.39
N SER A 872 39.39 21.33 17.14
CA SER A 872 39.56 20.51 18.34
C SER A 872 40.09 19.10 18.04
N SER A 873 39.52 18.43 17.02
CA SER A 873 39.97 17.10 16.58
C SER A 873 41.39 17.14 15.98
N VAL A 874 41.75 18.20 15.25
CA VAL A 874 43.12 18.43 14.76
C VAL A 874 44.11 18.61 15.91
N LYS A 875 43.79 19.39 16.94
CA LYS A 875 44.66 19.53 18.13
C LYS A 875 44.89 18.19 18.83
N THR A 876 43.85 17.35 18.90
CA THR A 876 43.91 16.01 19.50
C THR A 876 44.73 15.04 18.65
N LEU A 877 44.65 15.14 17.32
CA LEU A 877 45.45 14.34 16.39
C LEU A 877 46.95 14.73 16.46
N LEU A 878 47.26 16.03 16.45
CA LEU A 878 48.62 16.56 16.46
C LEU A 878 49.35 16.35 17.80
N SER A 879 48.63 16.16 18.90
CA SER A 879 49.24 15.83 20.20
C SER A 879 49.69 14.36 20.28
N ARG A 880 49.12 13.48 19.45
CA ARG A 880 49.39 12.02 19.45
C ARG A 880 50.47 11.61 18.46
N LEU A 881 50.89 12.47 17.52
CA LEU A 881 51.74 12.10 16.40
C LEU A 881 53.01 12.99 16.27
N PRO A 882 54.17 12.41 15.92
CA PRO A 882 55.40 13.17 15.65
C PRO A 882 55.33 13.94 14.32
N LYS A 883 56.19 14.97 14.15
CA LYS A 883 56.25 15.88 12.96
C LYS A 883 55.02 16.79 12.75
N GLN A 884 54.66 17.55 13.79
CA GLN A 884 53.49 18.44 13.80
C GLN A 884 53.39 19.43 12.62
N ARG A 885 54.50 19.96 12.08
CA ARG A 885 54.44 20.92 10.95
C ARG A 885 53.92 20.29 9.66
N TYR A 886 54.36 19.08 9.33
CA TYR A 886 53.94 18.37 8.11
C TYR A 886 52.48 17.89 8.23
N LEU A 887 52.13 17.32 9.39
CA LEU A 887 50.76 16.91 9.67
C LEU A 887 49.79 18.10 9.67
N LYS A 888 50.22 19.25 10.18
CA LYS A 888 49.43 20.49 10.12
C LYS A 888 49.15 20.91 8.69
N SER A 889 50.15 20.87 7.79
CA SER A 889 49.94 21.17 6.37
C SER A 889 48.94 20.23 5.69
N ILE A 890 48.89 18.95 6.09
CA ILE A 890 47.89 18.00 5.59
C ILE A 890 46.50 18.36 6.13
N CYS A 891 46.39 18.69 7.42
CA CYS A 891 45.13 19.13 8.02
C CYS A 891 44.61 20.44 7.40
N ASP A 892 45.48 21.39 7.08
CA ASP A 892 45.12 22.66 6.46
C ASP A 892 44.53 22.44 5.04
N GLU A 893 45.08 21.49 4.28
CA GLU A 893 44.54 21.11 2.97
C GLU A 893 43.23 20.31 3.08
N ILE A 894 43.12 19.40 4.05
CA ILE A 894 41.86 18.72 4.36
C ILE A 894 40.77 19.74 4.74
N HIS A 895 41.11 20.74 5.56
CA HIS A 895 40.22 21.84 5.91
C HIS A 895 39.76 22.62 4.67
N HIS A 896 40.69 22.96 3.78
CA HIS A 896 40.39 23.65 2.53
C HIS A 896 39.39 22.87 1.67
N PHE A 897 39.60 21.56 1.49
CA PHE A 897 38.70 20.75 0.66
C PHE A 897 37.35 20.44 1.33
N LYS A 898 37.32 20.09 2.63
CA LYS A 898 36.10 19.69 3.33
C LYS A 898 35.27 20.86 3.86
N ILE A 899 35.90 21.88 4.43
CA ILE A 899 35.20 23.00 5.07
C ILE A 899 35.05 24.18 4.11
N THR A 900 36.13 24.59 3.42
CA THR A 900 36.09 25.76 2.52
C THR A 900 35.42 25.47 1.18
N LYS A 901 35.84 24.39 0.48
CA LYS A 901 35.30 24.01 -0.84
C LYS A 901 34.09 23.06 -0.78
N ARG A 902 33.79 22.47 0.39
CA ARG A 902 32.70 21.52 0.61
C ARG A 902 32.68 20.34 -0.37
N VAL A 903 33.85 19.78 -0.64
CA VAL A 903 34.00 18.63 -1.54
C VAL A 903 33.45 17.36 -0.87
N ALA A 904 32.53 16.68 -1.55
CA ALA A 904 31.85 15.50 -1.01
C ALA A 904 32.81 14.33 -0.73
N VAL A 905 33.86 14.16 -1.55
CA VAL A 905 34.79 13.03 -1.42
C VAL A 905 36.24 13.54 -1.45
N VAL A 906 36.94 13.38 -0.32
CA VAL A 906 38.39 13.60 -0.24
C VAL A 906 39.07 12.27 0.04
N VAL A 907 40.04 11.89 -0.79
CA VAL A 907 40.81 10.65 -0.65
C VAL A 907 42.18 10.98 -0.09
N LEU A 908 42.52 10.42 1.07
CA LEU A 908 43.86 10.50 1.63
C LEU A 908 44.66 9.26 1.22
N TYR A 909 45.71 9.44 0.42
CA TYR A 909 46.51 8.38 -0.19
C TYR A 909 47.94 8.39 0.34
N SER A 910 48.42 7.28 0.86
CA SER A 910 49.83 7.07 1.20
C SER A 910 50.58 6.55 -0.02
N TYR A 911 51.48 7.37 -0.58
CA TYR A 911 52.40 6.91 -1.63
C TYR A 911 53.58 6.10 -1.09
N ARG A 912 53.69 5.97 0.24
CA ARG A 912 54.69 5.13 0.91
C ARG A 912 54.25 3.67 0.98
N ASP A 913 52.98 3.44 1.36
CA ASP A 913 52.44 2.09 1.62
C ASP A 913 51.39 1.65 0.58
N ASP A 914 51.18 2.42 -0.49
CA ASP A 914 50.20 2.16 -1.55
C ASP A 914 48.78 1.94 -1.00
N TYR A 915 48.42 2.73 0.02
CA TYR A 915 47.20 2.57 0.81
C TYR A 915 46.39 3.87 0.86
N TYR A 916 45.07 3.79 0.76
CA TYR A 916 44.20 4.97 0.82
C TYR A 916 43.01 4.81 1.76
N LYS A 917 42.48 5.94 2.19
CA LYS A 917 41.20 6.06 2.89
C LYS A 917 40.38 7.21 2.32
N ILE A 918 39.06 7.04 2.39
CA ILE A 918 38.10 8.07 1.99
C ILE A 918 37.66 8.80 3.25
N LEU A 919 37.78 10.11 3.24
CA LEU A 919 37.19 11.02 4.22
C LEU A 919 35.85 11.46 3.63
N LEU A 920 34.75 10.92 4.18
CA LEU A 920 33.38 11.27 3.80
C LEU A 920 32.90 12.50 4.54
#